data_AF-A0AA40KJQ1-F1
#
_entry.id   AF-A0AA40KJQ1-F1
#
_cell.length_a   1.000
_cell.length_b   1.000
_cell.length_c   1.000
_cell.angle_alpha   90.00
_cell.angle_beta   90.00
_cell.angle_gamma   90.00
#
_symmetry.space_group_name_H-M   'P 1'
#
loop_
_entity.id
_entity.type
_entity.pdbx_description
1 polymer ?
#
loop_
_entity_poly.entity_id
_entity_poly.type
_entity_poly.pdbx_seq_one_letter_code
_entity_poly.pdbx_strand_id
1 'polypeptide(L)'
;MEADKDRLELETEKQQMLASKSRDEARKAQEELARVQEMYDRAALQLGRTKEHEEKSKEDLDRLTVDLEMVQERYEKSQIELRRLQNERDKLAADNERISFELERAHSQVTKAQAATDKTQEELARMQLEIEKMYEKHDRQQTEVRKAQAETERLRVEAESAREECERYAARFGKYQESQERQKEEHEWAKLEVERLRDRLKKTLAELERARKTEQERAEGVRGKYQYEQEKWQSEGSRLQQEVELLRERLKGRETELKRTQSSNAELETKLHETQLQLERAREEANKAAAAQERSREGDDKVKARADALEADNEKLRVEIIRLERLMQTEGKTRSESASIEVERLRASLDKAIVARDQVELEAGRLAKELEKAHMQTAKYQEATEANKKELERLATEIQLLRDEREALRQEMRRLQQQQQQQQQQQQLAGSEEIAHLQHELQLAQRERDKMAAILENREKHSEKVKEKLEVEAKQLQVERDQLVIQLEKSQEMLVNFQQELNTNEAELERQREEVRRLQQLQQQRVHAQTPDRAAKEALEAQMREVHRLSQQVQNLTQTQTKERQRAEQAEKRVQELQKQIASRDTGAAAAGVNEAQLEQWRKLCETEKQRADAAERQAADLQKRIQNTERQLHAQQQQIQQMQITMQQQQQHLQQQQQQQQHPQQNGQEIVRLRKELEQAQENVKQAGVERERFQEQLEKLCQELQKYQVSSSTACTRSRANLHYYSLHPHRNMPALCLCIYIYIYLIG
;
A
#
# COMPACT_ATOMS: atom_id res chain seq x y z
N MET A 1 -165.83 -33.86 98.67
CA MET A 1 -165.02 -35.05 99.02
C MET A 1 -164.28 -35.57 97.80
N GLU A 2 -164.95 -36.26 96.87
CA GLU A 2 -164.29 -36.92 95.73
C GLU A 2 -163.69 -35.90 94.74
N ALA A 3 -164.49 -34.95 94.23
CA ALA A 3 -163.98 -33.88 93.36
C ALA A 3 -162.89 -32.97 93.99
N ASP A 4 -162.85 -32.87 95.32
CA ASP A 4 -161.79 -32.13 96.03
C ASP A 4 -160.48 -32.92 96.08
N LYS A 5 -160.58 -34.25 96.22
CA LYS A 5 -159.45 -35.18 96.09
C LYS A 5 -158.90 -35.14 94.67
N ASP A 6 -159.74 -35.29 93.65
CA ASP A 6 -159.32 -35.28 92.25
C ASP A 6 -158.64 -33.96 91.86
N ARG A 7 -159.16 -32.82 92.37
CA ARG A 7 -158.53 -31.51 92.21
C ARG A 7 -157.16 -31.45 92.89
N LEU A 8 -157.04 -31.93 94.12
CA LEU A 8 -155.76 -31.93 94.85
C LEU A 8 -154.75 -32.87 94.19
N GLU A 9 -155.18 -34.02 93.65
CA GLU A 9 -154.34 -34.93 92.88
C GLU A 9 -153.83 -34.22 91.62
N LEU A 10 -154.69 -33.63 90.79
CA LEU A 10 -154.31 -32.78 89.64
C LEU A 10 -153.37 -31.62 90.01
N GLU A 11 -153.59 -30.98 91.16
CA GLU A 11 -152.74 -29.89 91.64
C GLU A 11 -151.37 -30.41 92.10
N THR A 12 -151.29 -31.60 92.73
CA THR A 12 -150.01 -32.26 93.03
C THR A 12 -149.29 -32.81 91.80
N GLU A 13 -149.99 -33.39 90.82
CA GLU A 13 -149.42 -33.80 89.53
C GLU A 13 -148.83 -32.60 88.80
N LYS A 14 -149.55 -31.47 88.76
CA LYS A 14 -149.06 -30.21 88.19
C LYS A 14 -147.80 -29.71 88.91
N GLN A 15 -147.73 -29.79 90.24
CA GLN A 15 -146.52 -29.43 90.99
C GLN A 15 -145.36 -30.41 90.76
N GLN A 16 -145.63 -31.71 90.64
CA GLN A 16 -144.63 -32.72 90.27
C GLN A 16 -144.09 -32.49 88.86
N MET A 17 -144.95 -32.17 87.88
CA MET A 17 -144.57 -31.84 86.51
C MET A 17 -143.73 -30.56 86.44
N LEU A 18 -144.08 -29.52 87.22
CA LEU A 18 -143.27 -28.30 87.34
C LEU A 18 -141.91 -28.57 88.01
N ALA A 19 -141.89 -29.41 89.06
CA ALA A 19 -140.65 -29.81 89.72
C ALA A 19 -139.75 -30.68 88.84
N SER A 20 -140.32 -31.56 88.00
CA SER A 20 -139.57 -32.29 86.97
C SER A 20 -139.00 -31.31 85.95
N LYS A 21 -139.85 -30.47 85.34
CA LYS A 21 -139.43 -29.50 84.33
C LYS A 21 -138.31 -28.57 84.84
N SER A 22 -138.39 -28.13 86.10
CA SER A 22 -137.34 -27.32 86.73
C SER A 22 -136.03 -28.10 86.93
N ARG A 23 -136.09 -29.40 87.29
CA ARG A 23 -134.91 -30.28 87.35
C ARG A 23 -134.33 -30.55 85.96
N ASP A 24 -135.17 -30.74 84.96
CA ASP A 24 -134.77 -30.95 83.55
C ASP A 24 -134.15 -29.68 82.95
N GLU A 25 -134.64 -28.50 83.32
CA GLU A 25 -134.06 -27.20 82.95
C GLU A 25 -132.73 -26.93 83.67
N ALA A 26 -132.65 -27.21 84.97
CA ALA A 26 -131.39 -27.13 85.72
C ALA A 26 -130.34 -28.11 85.16
N ARG A 27 -130.75 -29.33 84.80
CA ARG A 27 -129.90 -30.32 84.14
C ARG A 27 -129.41 -29.85 82.77
N LYS A 28 -130.28 -29.29 81.94
CA LYS A 28 -129.88 -28.70 80.64
C LYS A 28 -128.89 -27.55 80.82
N ALA A 29 -129.14 -26.64 81.75
CA ALA A 29 -128.21 -25.55 82.06
C ALA A 29 -126.85 -26.07 82.57
N GLN A 30 -126.83 -27.18 83.32
CA GLN A 30 -125.60 -27.83 83.77
C GLN A 30 -124.87 -28.59 82.64
N GLU A 31 -125.59 -29.22 81.71
CA GLU A 31 -125.05 -29.83 80.49
C GLU A 31 -124.53 -28.77 79.49
N GLU A 32 -125.16 -27.60 79.41
CA GLU A 32 -124.70 -26.45 78.63
C GLU A 32 -123.46 -25.79 79.27
N LEU A 33 -123.45 -25.60 80.60
CA LEU A 33 -122.27 -25.13 81.33
C LEU A 33 -121.06 -26.05 81.11
N ALA A 34 -121.27 -27.38 81.19
CA ALA A 34 -120.23 -28.37 80.93
C ALA A 34 -119.70 -28.30 79.49
N ARG A 35 -120.57 -28.07 78.48
CA ARG A 35 -120.15 -27.85 77.08
C ARG A 35 -119.37 -26.55 76.90
N VAL A 36 -119.78 -25.46 77.56
CA VAL A 36 -119.06 -24.18 77.51
C VAL A 36 -117.69 -24.30 78.19
N GLN A 37 -117.59 -25.05 79.29
CA GLN A 37 -116.32 -25.40 79.93
C GLN A 37 -115.45 -26.25 78.99
N GLU A 38 -115.98 -27.31 78.36
CA GLU A 38 -115.23 -28.12 77.39
C GLU A 38 -114.75 -27.30 76.18
N MET A 39 -115.55 -26.33 75.70
CA MET A 39 -115.13 -25.39 74.65
C MET A 39 -114.04 -24.42 75.14
N TYR A 40 -114.15 -23.90 76.36
CA TYR A 40 -113.16 -23.03 76.98
C TYR A 40 -111.82 -23.76 77.17
N ASP A 41 -111.83 -24.97 77.72
CA ASP A 41 -110.64 -25.79 77.93
C ASP A 41 -109.95 -26.16 76.61
N ARG A 42 -110.74 -26.48 75.57
CA ARG A 42 -110.22 -26.69 74.19
C ARG A 42 -109.58 -25.41 73.62
N ALA A 43 -110.21 -24.26 73.80
CA ALA A 43 -109.68 -22.98 73.33
C ALA A 43 -108.40 -22.58 74.10
N ALA A 44 -108.35 -22.80 75.41
CA ALA A 44 -107.17 -22.58 76.25
C ALA A 44 -106.01 -23.50 75.85
N LEU A 45 -106.28 -24.79 75.57
CA LEU A 45 -105.28 -25.74 75.09
C LEU A 45 -104.77 -25.39 73.68
N GLN A 46 -105.64 -24.90 72.78
CA GLN A 46 -105.22 -24.39 71.48
C GLN A 46 -104.35 -23.15 71.62
N LEU A 47 -104.75 -22.18 72.45
CA LEU A 47 -103.98 -20.96 72.73
C LEU A 47 -102.60 -21.26 73.36
N GLY A 48 -102.52 -22.25 74.24
CA GLY A 48 -101.25 -22.75 74.79
C GLY A 48 -100.34 -23.28 73.68
N ARG A 49 -100.85 -24.17 72.82
CA ARG A 49 -100.09 -24.73 71.69
C ARG A 49 -99.65 -23.66 70.68
N THR A 50 -100.47 -22.64 70.41
CA THR A 50 -100.05 -21.55 69.51
C THR A 50 -98.95 -20.70 70.14
N LYS A 51 -99.00 -20.45 71.45
CA LYS A 51 -97.91 -19.75 72.17
C LYS A 51 -96.61 -20.53 72.18
N GLU A 52 -96.64 -21.83 72.48
CA GLU A 52 -95.46 -22.70 72.36
C GLU A 52 -94.87 -22.69 70.95
N HIS A 53 -95.71 -22.54 69.91
CA HIS A 53 -95.26 -22.49 68.52
C HIS A 53 -94.72 -21.11 68.13
N GLU A 54 -95.29 -20.04 68.67
CA GLU A 54 -94.80 -18.66 68.57
C GLU A 54 -93.43 -18.50 69.25
N GLU A 55 -93.28 -19.03 70.48
CA GLU A 55 -92.03 -19.06 71.24
C GLU A 55 -90.92 -19.82 70.49
N LYS A 56 -91.21 -21.01 69.94
CA LYS A 56 -90.26 -21.77 69.08
C LYS A 56 -89.89 -20.99 67.82
N SER A 57 -90.88 -20.36 67.16
CA SER A 57 -90.63 -19.55 65.96
C SER A 57 -89.76 -18.33 66.27
N LYS A 58 -89.88 -17.78 67.49
CA LYS A 58 -89.03 -16.70 67.98
C LYS A 58 -87.62 -17.18 68.32
N GLU A 59 -87.46 -18.32 69.00
CA GLU A 59 -86.13 -18.92 69.23
C GLU A 59 -85.39 -19.17 67.91
N ASP A 60 -86.08 -19.68 66.89
CA ASP A 60 -85.49 -19.92 65.58
C ASP A 60 -85.17 -18.61 64.82
N LEU A 61 -85.99 -17.55 64.97
CA LEU A 61 -85.66 -16.21 64.47
C LEU A 61 -84.44 -15.58 65.17
N ASP A 62 -84.36 -15.69 66.50
CA ASP A 62 -83.24 -15.19 67.30
C ASP A 62 -81.93 -15.93 66.91
N ARG A 63 -81.99 -17.24 66.69
CA ARG A 63 -80.86 -18.05 66.14
C ARG A 63 -80.46 -17.58 64.73
N LEU A 64 -81.42 -17.47 63.82
CA LEU A 64 -81.17 -17.05 62.43
C LEU A 64 -80.62 -15.62 62.33
N THR A 65 -80.93 -14.76 63.30
CA THR A 65 -80.34 -13.41 63.39
C THR A 65 -78.88 -13.47 63.79
N VAL A 66 -78.50 -14.29 64.78
CA VAL A 66 -77.09 -14.50 65.15
C VAL A 66 -76.29 -15.14 64.00
N ASP A 67 -76.85 -16.15 63.31
CA ASP A 67 -76.21 -16.74 62.13
C ASP A 67 -76.01 -15.71 60.99
N LEU A 68 -77.00 -14.83 60.78
CA LEU A 68 -76.90 -13.75 59.79
C LEU A 68 -75.81 -12.73 60.16
N GLU A 69 -75.72 -12.30 61.42
CA GLU A 69 -74.66 -11.43 61.93
C GLU A 69 -73.28 -12.08 61.78
N MET A 70 -73.15 -13.37 62.09
CA MET A 70 -71.89 -14.12 61.91
C MET A 70 -71.49 -14.26 60.44
N VAL A 71 -72.44 -14.38 59.51
CA VAL A 71 -72.17 -14.38 58.06
C VAL A 71 -71.77 -12.99 57.58
N GLN A 72 -72.42 -11.93 58.07
CA GLN A 72 -72.06 -10.54 57.75
C GLN A 72 -70.63 -10.22 58.23
N GLU A 73 -70.29 -10.54 59.48
CA GLU A 73 -68.94 -10.27 60.03
C GLU A 73 -67.84 -11.03 59.27
N ARG A 74 -68.11 -12.27 58.83
CA ARG A 74 -67.20 -13.04 57.94
C ARG A 74 -67.06 -12.41 56.56
N TYR A 75 -68.16 -11.91 55.98
CA TYR A 75 -68.16 -11.24 54.69
C TYR A 75 -67.41 -9.91 54.73
N GLU A 76 -67.56 -9.12 55.80
CA GLU A 76 -66.79 -7.89 56.02
C GLU A 76 -65.29 -8.17 56.18
N LYS A 77 -64.91 -9.18 56.98
CA LYS A 77 -63.51 -9.63 57.11
C LYS A 77 -62.92 -10.03 55.75
N SER A 78 -63.67 -10.81 54.95
CA SER A 78 -63.28 -11.21 53.61
C SER A 78 -63.15 -10.01 52.65
N GLN A 79 -64.05 -9.01 52.72
CA GLN A 79 -63.90 -7.77 51.95
C GLN A 79 -62.66 -6.96 52.35
N ILE A 80 -62.34 -6.88 53.64
CA ILE A 80 -61.14 -6.19 54.13
C ILE A 80 -59.87 -6.90 53.63
N GLU A 81 -59.86 -8.23 53.66
CA GLU A 81 -58.76 -9.04 53.14
C GLU A 81 -58.60 -8.91 51.62
N LEU A 82 -59.70 -8.95 50.85
CA LEU A 82 -59.70 -8.71 49.41
C LEU A 82 -59.09 -7.34 49.07
N ARG A 83 -59.47 -6.29 49.81
CA ARG A 83 -58.90 -4.94 49.64
C ARG A 83 -57.41 -4.89 50.00
N ARG A 84 -56.94 -5.65 50.99
CA ARG A 84 -55.50 -5.75 51.31
C ARG A 84 -54.73 -6.42 50.18
N LEU A 85 -55.19 -7.58 49.72
CA LEU A 85 -54.59 -8.33 48.62
C LEU A 85 -54.57 -7.53 47.31
N GLN A 86 -55.62 -6.75 47.01
CA GLN A 86 -55.65 -5.80 45.90
C GLN A 86 -54.51 -4.77 46.01
N ASN A 87 -54.40 -4.08 47.16
CA ASN A 87 -53.34 -3.09 47.41
C ASN A 87 -51.92 -3.70 47.38
N GLU A 88 -51.74 -4.96 47.79
CA GLU A 88 -50.46 -5.66 47.70
C GLU A 88 -50.12 -6.04 46.25
N ARG A 89 -51.10 -6.53 45.49
CA ARG A 89 -50.99 -6.74 44.04
C ARG A 89 -50.66 -5.44 43.30
N ASP A 90 -51.23 -4.30 43.68
CA ASP A 90 -50.96 -3.00 43.05
C ASP A 90 -49.53 -2.52 43.33
N LYS A 91 -49.01 -2.73 44.55
CA LYS A 91 -47.59 -2.47 44.87
C LYS A 91 -46.66 -3.37 44.06
N LEU A 92 -46.93 -4.68 44.05
CA LEU A 92 -46.10 -5.64 43.32
C LEU A 92 -46.12 -5.39 41.80
N ALA A 93 -47.22 -4.87 41.24
CA ALA A 93 -47.26 -4.41 39.86
C ALA A 93 -46.32 -3.21 39.62
N ALA A 94 -46.42 -2.16 40.44
CA ALA A 94 -45.56 -0.98 40.34
C ALA A 94 -44.06 -1.28 40.57
N ASP A 95 -43.74 -2.18 41.51
CA ASP A 95 -42.37 -2.65 41.74
C ASP A 95 -41.84 -3.45 40.53
N ASN A 96 -42.69 -4.23 39.86
CA ASN A 96 -42.32 -5.03 38.68
C ASN A 96 -42.15 -4.15 37.42
N GLU A 97 -43.02 -3.14 37.21
CA GLU A 97 -42.85 -2.10 36.19
C GLU A 97 -41.52 -1.36 36.38
N ARG A 98 -41.20 -0.99 37.63
CA ARG A 98 -39.94 -0.35 37.98
C ARG A 98 -38.73 -1.24 37.70
N ILE A 99 -38.76 -2.51 38.13
CA ILE A 99 -37.67 -3.47 37.89
C ILE A 99 -37.48 -3.71 36.38
N SER A 100 -38.58 -3.74 35.61
CA SER A 100 -38.53 -3.86 34.15
C SER A 100 -37.82 -2.66 33.50
N PHE A 101 -38.14 -1.43 33.93
CA PHE A 101 -37.44 -0.23 33.46
C PHE A 101 -35.95 -0.20 33.88
N GLU A 102 -35.62 -0.63 35.10
CA GLU A 102 -34.23 -0.75 35.55
C GLU A 102 -33.46 -1.81 34.73
N LEU A 103 -34.11 -2.91 34.32
CA LEU A 103 -33.57 -3.96 33.45
C LEU A 103 -33.34 -3.48 32.01
N GLU A 104 -34.30 -2.77 31.41
CA GLU A 104 -34.16 -2.15 30.08
C GLU A 104 -33.05 -1.11 30.04
N ARG A 105 -32.93 -0.30 31.11
CA ARG A 105 -31.84 0.65 31.30
C ARG A 105 -30.49 -0.05 31.40
N ALA A 106 -30.41 -1.17 32.12
CA ALA A 106 -29.18 -1.97 32.23
C ALA A 106 -28.79 -2.59 30.87
N HIS A 107 -29.74 -3.19 30.14
CA HIS A 107 -29.50 -3.69 28.77
C HIS A 107 -29.01 -2.56 27.84
N SER A 108 -29.66 -1.40 27.88
CA SER A 108 -29.28 -0.21 27.12
C SER A 108 -27.89 0.32 27.47
N GLN A 109 -27.36 0.05 28.67
CA GLN A 109 -25.98 0.35 29.07
C GLN A 109 -25.01 -0.72 28.58
N VAL A 110 -25.35 -2.01 28.71
CA VAL A 110 -24.53 -3.13 28.20
C VAL A 110 -24.33 -3.02 26.69
N THR A 111 -25.38 -2.78 25.90
CA THR A 111 -25.26 -2.61 24.44
C THR A 111 -24.36 -1.43 24.06
N LYS A 112 -24.37 -0.34 24.84
CA LYS A 112 -23.47 0.81 24.63
C LYS A 112 -22.03 0.50 25.01
N ALA A 113 -21.81 -0.27 26.07
CA ALA A 113 -20.48 -0.71 26.48
C ALA A 113 -19.88 -1.72 25.49
N GLN A 114 -20.69 -2.63 24.95
CA GLN A 114 -20.30 -3.55 23.89
C GLN A 114 -19.89 -2.78 22.63
N ALA A 115 -20.76 -1.91 22.10
CA ALA A 115 -20.47 -1.10 20.90
C ALA A 115 -19.32 -0.09 21.07
N ALA A 116 -18.91 0.22 22.31
CA ALA A 116 -17.68 0.95 22.60
C ALA A 116 -16.45 0.02 22.59
N THR A 117 -16.58 -1.18 23.19
CA THR A 117 -15.55 -2.23 23.18
C THR A 117 -15.21 -2.65 21.75
N ASP A 118 -16.22 -2.92 20.92
CA ASP A 118 -16.05 -3.35 19.52
C ASP A 118 -15.25 -2.32 18.71
N LYS A 119 -15.52 -1.02 18.90
CA LYS A 119 -14.75 0.07 18.30
C LYS A 119 -13.29 0.10 18.77
N THR A 120 -13.03 -0.11 20.06
CA THR A 120 -11.64 -0.20 20.54
C THR A 120 -10.92 -1.43 20.00
N GLN A 121 -11.62 -2.54 19.72
CA GLN A 121 -11.04 -3.70 19.05
C GLN A 121 -10.74 -3.41 17.56
N GLU A 122 -11.62 -2.72 16.84
CA GLU A 122 -11.33 -2.23 15.49
C GLU A 122 -10.12 -1.30 15.46
N GLU A 123 -10.02 -0.35 16.39
CA GLU A 123 -8.88 0.58 16.48
C GLU A 123 -7.57 -0.16 16.79
N LEU A 124 -7.59 -1.12 17.72
CA LEU A 124 -6.43 -1.99 17.99
C LEU A 124 -6.02 -2.81 16.77
N ALA A 125 -6.96 -3.40 16.03
CA ALA A 125 -6.67 -4.16 14.81
C ALA A 125 -6.08 -3.27 13.69
N ARG A 126 -6.57 -2.02 13.55
CA ARG A 126 -6.00 -1.03 12.64
C ARG A 126 -4.57 -0.66 13.03
N MET A 127 -4.30 -0.40 14.33
CA MET A 127 -2.96 -0.10 14.82
C MET A 127 -1.99 -1.28 14.66
N GLN A 128 -2.45 -2.52 14.85
CA GLN A 128 -1.64 -3.72 14.57
C GLN A 128 -1.24 -3.79 13.09
N LEU A 129 -2.18 -3.59 12.16
CA LEU A 129 -1.91 -3.55 10.72
C LEU A 129 -0.99 -2.38 10.30
N GLU A 130 -1.02 -1.24 11.01
CA GLU A 130 -0.07 -0.14 10.79
C GLU A 130 1.33 -0.49 11.30
N ILE A 131 1.44 -1.13 12.47
CA ILE A 131 2.70 -1.62 13.03
C ILE A 131 3.35 -2.66 12.10
N GLU A 132 2.58 -3.63 11.58
CA GLU A 132 3.07 -4.61 10.59
C GLU A 132 3.60 -3.92 9.32
N LYS A 133 2.86 -2.96 8.76
CA LYS A 133 3.29 -2.17 7.60
C LYS A 133 4.55 -1.33 7.88
N MET A 134 4.77 -0.91 9.13
CA MET A 134 5.98 -0.19 9.52
C MET A 134 7.18 -1.15 9.67
N TYR A 135 6.98 -2.37 10.17
CA TYR A 135 8.01 -3.41 10.16
C TYR A 135 8.38 -3.83 8.72
N GLU A 136 7.42 -4.01 7.81
CA GLU A 136 7.72 -4.29 6.40
C GLU A 136 8.53 -3.15 5.74
N LYS A 137 8.21 -1.89 6.04
CA LYS A 137 8.98 -0.74 5.53
C LYS A 137 10.39 -0.73 6.11
N HIS A 138 10.54 -1.00 7.41
CA HIS A 138 11.84 -1.08 8.06
C HIS A 138 12.72 -2.18 7.44
N ASP A 139 12.20 -3.39 7.24
CA ASP A 139 12.97 -4.49 6.66
C ASP A 139 13.38 -4.23 5.19
N ARG A 140 12.49 -3.62 4.40
CA ARG A 140 12.81 -3.12 3.04
C ARG A 140 13.93 -2.08 3.09
N GLN A 141 13.84 -1.08 3.97
CA GLN A 141 14.85 -0.03 4.14
C GLN A 141 16.19 -0.60 4.65
N GLN A 142 16.17 -1.54 5.60
CA GLN A 142 17.38 -2.20 6.12
C GLN A 142 18.04 -3.05 5.01
N THR A 143 17.25 -3.66 4.13
CA THR A 143 17.73 -4.37 2.93
C THR A 143 18.30 -3.43 1.87
N GLU A 144 17.69 -2.27 1.64
CA GLU A 144 18.22 -1.21 0.76
C GLU A 144 19.55 -0.64 1.30
N VAL A 145 19.65 -0.40 2.61
CA VAL A 145 20.91 0.02 3.27
C VAL A 145 22.00 -1.03 3.10
N ARG A 146 21.71 -2.33 3.32
CA ARG A 146 22.68 -3.42 3.09
C ARG A 146 23.17 -3.48 1.64
N LYS A 147 22.27 -3.25 0.65
CA LYS A 147 22.64 -3.17 -0.78
C LYS A 147 23.52 -1.96 -1.08
N ALA A 148 23.16 -0.78 -0.57
CA ALA A 148 23.95 0.43 -0.75
C ALA A 148 25.35 0.32 -0.10
N GLN A 149 25.45 -0.33 1.07
CA GLN A 149 26.73 -0.64 1.71
C GLN A 149 27.59 -1.57 0.83
N ALA A 150 27.03 -2.66 0.31
CA ALA A 150 27.74 -3.56 -0.59
C ALA A 150 28.20 -2.86 -1.89
N GLU A 151 27.37 -1.98 -2.47
CA GLU A 151 27.73 -1.22 -3.66
C GLU A 151 28.81 -0.15 -3.37
N THR A 152 28.75 0.55 -2.23
CA THR A 152 29.80 1.51 -1.86
C THR A 152 31.15 0.83 -1.62
N GLU A 153 31.19 -0.38 -1.03
CA GLU A 153 32.43 -1.13 -0.88
C GLU A 153 32.93 -1.70 -2.23
N ARG A 154 32.03 -2.12 -3.14
CA ARG A 154 32.40 -2.52 -4.51
C ARG A 154 33.05 -1.36 -5.28
N LEU A 155 32.41 -0.19 -5.26
CA LEU A 155 32.91 1.04 -5.88
C LEU A 155 34.22 1.53 -5.24
N ARG A 156 34.43 1.27 -3.95
CA ARG A 156 35.68 1.54 -3.26
C ARG A 156 36.80 0.65 -3.78
N VAL A 157 36.59 -0.66 -3.87
CA VAL A 157 37.58 -1.61 -4.41
C VAL A 157 37.89 -1.31 -5.89
N GLU A 158 36.88 -0.95 -6.69
CA GLU A 158 37.06 -0.46 -8.06
C GLU A 158 37.96 0.80 -8.10
N ALA A 159 37.73 1.76 -7.20
CA ALA A 159 38.53 2.99 -7.12
C ALA A 159 39.95 2.78 -6.57
N GLU A 160 40.15 1.83 -5.66
CA GLU A 160 41.47 1.44 -5.16
C GLU A 160 42.28 0.69 -6.25
N SER A 161 41.64 -0.23 -6.99
CA SER A 161 42.24 -0.89 -8.16
C SER A 161 42.62 0.11 -9.28
N ALA A 162 41.74 1.08 -9.58
CA ALA A 162 42.03 2.12 -10.57
C ALA A 162 43.20 3.05 -10.15
N ARG A 163 43.40 3.26 -8.84
CA ARG A 163 44.59 3.97 -8.32
C ARG A 163 45.86 3.14 -8.51
N GLU A 164 45.83 1.85 -8.18
CA GLU A 164 46.97 0.96 -8.45
C GLU A 164 47.34 0.93 -9.93
N GLU A 165 46.37 0.89 -10.85
CA GLU A 165 46.66 0.99 -12.29
C GLU A 165 47.31 2.33 -12.66
N CYS A 166 46.78 3.45 -12.18
CA CYS A 166 47.39 4.77 -12.37
C CYS A 166 48.84 4.83 -11.82
N GLU A 167 49.12 4.25 -10.66
CA GLU A 167 50.47 4.17 -10.09
C GLU A 167 51.40 3.28 -10.92
N ARG A 168 50.90 2.13 -11.42
CA ARG A 168 51.64 1.25 -12.34
C ARG A 168 51.96 1.97 -13.66
N TYR A 169 51.03 2.75 -14.21
CA TYR A 169 51.27 3.58 -15.40
C TYR A 169 52.27 4.70 -15.13
N ALA A 170 52.17 5.39 -13.98
CA ALA A 170 53.11 6.43 -13.58
C ALA A 170 54.54 5.88 -13.39
N ALA A 171 54.69 4.73 -12.71
CA ALA A 171 55.97 4.04 -12.55
C ALA A 171 56.55 3.55 -13.89
N ARG A 172 55.70 3.11 -14.83
CA ARG A 172 56.12 2.75 -16.20
C ARG A 172 56.58 3.98 -16.98
N PHE A 173 55.88 5.10 -16.86
CA PHE A 173 56.25 6.37 -17.48
C PHE A 173 57.57 6.90 -16.93
N GLY A 174 57.77 6.87 -15.60
CA GLY A 174 59.03 7.24 -14.96
C GLY A 174 60.21 6.42 -15.46
N LYS A 175 60.07 5.08 -15.54
CA LYS A 175 61.12 4.20 -16.12
C LYS A 175 61.40 4.51 -17.59
N TYR A 176 60.39 4.85 -18.38
CA TYR A 176 60.58 5.28 -19.77
C TYR A 176 61.29 6.63 -19.86
N GLN A 177 60.96 7.59 -18.98
CA GLN A 177 61.65 8.87 -18.90
C GLN A 177 63.12 8.70 -18.49
N GLU A 178 63.42 7.94 -17.44
CA GLU A 178 64.82 7.64 -17.06
C GLU A 178 65.57 6.95 -18.22
N SER A 179 64.93 6.04 -18.94
CA SER A 179 65.54 5.37 -20.09
C SER A 179 65.81 6.34 -21.24
N GLN A 180 64.94 7.33 -21.45
CA GLN A 180 65.15 8.38 -22.44
C GLN A 180 66.25 9.36 -21.99
N GLU A 181 66.37 9.63 -20.69
CA GLU A 181 67.43 10.47 -20.12
C GLU A 181 68.80 9.78 -20.23
N ARG A 182 68.92 8.49 -19.86
CA ARG A 182 70.12 7.68 -20.12
C ARG A 182 70.50 7.67 -21.61
N GLN A 183 69.54 7.49 -22.51
CA GLN A 183 69.80 7.54 -23.97
C GLN A 183 70.27 8.93 -24.44
N LYS A 184 69.81 10.03 -23.83
CA LYS A 184 70.35 11.39 -24.10
C LYS A 184 71.79 11.51 -23.61
N GLU A 185 72.09 11.06 -22.39
CA GLU A 185 73.43 11.05 -21.82
C GLU A 185 74.41 10.22 -22.67
N GLU A 186 74.00 9.01 -23.09
CA GLU A 186 74.74 8.16 -24.03
C GLU A 186 74.98 8.86 -25.37
N HIS A 187 73.96 9.53 -25.94
CA HIS A 187 74.10 10.30 -27.17
C HIS A 187 75.00 11.53 -27.02
N GLU A 188 75.00 12.22 -25.87
CA GLU A 188 75.89 13.36 -25.61
C GLU A 188 77.33 12.90 -25.39
N TRP A 189 77.54 11.82 -24.64
CA TRP A 189 78.85 11.17 -24.51
C TRP A 189 79.40 10.73 -25.88
N ALA A 190 78.56 10.08 -26.70
CA ALA A 190 78.94 9.68 -28.05
C ALA A 190 79.26 10.87 -28.97
N LYS A 191 78.53 12.00 -28.88
CA LYS A 191 78.86 13.24 -29.60
C LYS A 191 80.23 13.79 -29.16
N LEU A 192 80.50 13.81 -27.86
CA LEU A 192 81.78 14.28 -27.30
C LEU A 192 82.95 13.40 -27.75
N GLU A 193 82.79 12.08 -27.76
CA GLU A 193 83.82 11.17 -28.27
C GLU A 193 84.00 11.31 -29.79
N VAL A 194 82.91 11.52 -30.56
CA VAL A 194 83.00 11.83 -31.99
C VAL A 194 83.76 13.13 -32.26
N GLU A 195 83.54 14.20 -31.50
CA GLU A 195 84.37 15.42 -31.62
C GLU A 195 85.82 15.19 -31.19
N ARG A 196 86.07 14.41 -30.12
CA ARG A 196 87.43 14.06 -29.69
C ARG A 196 88.17 13.26 -30.77
N LEU A 197 87.48 12.35 -31.45
CA LEU A 197 88.01 11.59 -32.59
C LEU A 197 88.19 12.47 -33.83
N ARG A 198 87.27 13.40 -34.12
CA ARG A 198 87.42 14.42 -35.18
C ARG A 198 88.65 15.28 -34.96
N ASP A 199 88.88 15.78 -33.73
CA ASP A 199 90.06 16.56 -33.39
C ASP A 199 91.36 15.76 -33.43
N ARG A 200 91.32 14.47 -33.04
CA ARG A 200 92.45 13.57 -33.22
C ARG A 200 92.76 13.34 -34.71
N LEU A 201 91.73 13.16 -35.53
CA LEU A 201 91.86 13.02 -36.99
C LEU A 201 92.45 14.29 -37.62
N LYS A 202 91.91 15.49 -37.29
CA LYS A 202 92.44 16.80 -37.72
C LYS A 202 93.94 16.92 -37.40
N LYS A 203 94.36 16.53 -36.18
CA LYS A 203 95.78 16.53 -35.78
C LYS A 203 96.62 15.58 -36.63
N THR A 204 96.20 14.32 -36.78
CA THR A 204 96.93 13.33 -37.60
C THR A 204 96.99 13.70 -39.09
N LEU A 205 95.96 14.37 -39.64
CA LEU A 205 95.97 14.87 -41.02
C LEU A 205 96.98 16.01 -41.17
N ALA A 206 96.98 16.99 -40.25
CA ALA A 206 97.97 18.07 -40.26
C ALA A 206 99.40 17.57 -39.99
N GLU A 207 99.58 16.48 -39.24
CA GLU A 207 100.88 15.80 -39.08
C GLU A 207 101.31 15.10 -40.37
N LEU A 208 100.39 14.41 -41.06
CA LEU A 208 100.63 13.76 -42.35
C LEU A 208 100.94 14.79 -43.46
N GLU A 209 100.27 15.94 -43.48
CA GLU A 209 100.57 17.05 -44.40
C GLU A 209 101.97 17.63 -44.17
N ARG A 210 102.37 17.84 -42.90
CA ARG A 210 103.74 18.27 -42.58
C ARG A 210 104.76 17.21 -42.99
N ALA A 211 104.49 15.92 -42.72
CA ALA A 211 105.37 14.83 -43.12
C ALA A 211 105.55 14.79 -44.65
N ARG A 212 104.44 14.79 -45.41
CA ARG A 212 104.44 14.88 -46.88
C ARG A 212 105.20 16.10 -47.39
N LYS A 213 105.05 17.27 -46.75
CA LYS A 213 105.82 18.47 -47.14
C LYS A 213 107.31 18.28 -46.94
N THR A 214 107.75 17.76 -45.79
CA THR A 214 109.18 17.48 -45.55
C THR A 214 109.74 16.38 -46.46
N GLU A 215 108.90 15.44 -46.91
CA GLU A 215 109.28 14.40 -47.87
C GLU A 215 109.35 14.93 -49.30
N GLN A 216 108.45 15.83 -49.69
CA GLN A 216 108.54 16.60 -50.93
C GLN A 216 109.80 17.48 -50.96
N GLU A 217 110.07 18.25 -49.90
CA GLU A 217 111.28 19.09 -49.78
C GLU A 217 112.57 18.23 -49.88
N ARG A 218 112.57 17.01 -49.33
CA ARG A 218 113.65 16.03 -49.51
C ARG A 218 113.75 15.53 -50.96
N ALA A 219 112.63 15.18 -51.58
CA ALA A 219 112.60 14.69 -52.97
C ALA A 219 113.05 15.76 -53.97
N GLU A 220 112.66 17.01 -53.76
CA GLU A 220 113.14 18.18 -54.52
C GLU A 220 114.64 18.40 -54.30
N GLY A 221 115.13 18.27 -53.05
CA GLY A 221 116.56 18.32 -52.73
C GLY A 221 117.39 17.19 -53.35
N VAL A 222 116.84 15.98 -53.51
CA VAL A 222 117.47 14.86 -54.24
C VAL A 222 117.45 15.12 -55.74
N ARG A 223 116.32 15.61 -56.27
CA ARG A 223 116.17 15.96 -57.70
C ARG A 223 117.15 17.04 -58.13
N GLY A 224 117.34 18.09 -57.32
CA GLY A 224 118.32 19.15 -57.57
C GLY A 224 119.76 18.64 -57.61
N LYS A 225 120.14 17.71 -56.73
CA LYS A 225 121.45 17.04 -56.79
C LYS A 225 121.64 16.24 -58.08
N TYR A 226 120.62 15.46 -58.47
CA TYR A 226 120.68 14.67 -59.70
C TYR A 226 120.75 15.55 -60.96
N GLN A 227 120.05 16.69 -60.98
CA GLN A 227 120.17 17.68 -62.07
C GLN A 227 121.58 18.28 -62.15
N TYR A 228 122.18 18.64 -61.01
CA TYR A 228 123.56 19.14 -60.97
C TYR A 228 124.59 18.10 -61.45
N GLU A 229 124.42 16.83 -61.07
CA GLU A 229 125.25 15.74 -61.61
C GLU A 229 125.05 15.53 -63.12
N GLN A 230 123.81 15.64 -63.61
CA GLN A 230 123.49 15.55 -65.04
C GLN A 230 124.13 16.69 -65.85
N GLU A 231 124.05 17.94 -65.38
CA GLU A 231 124.70 19.10 -66.01
C GLU A 231 126.23 18.98 -66.02
N LYS A 232 126.81 18.46 -64.93
CA LYS A 232 128.25 18.16 -64.85
C LYS A 232 128.67 17.14 -65.91
N TRP A 233 127.98 16.00 -66.00
CA TRP A 233 128.30 14.96 -66.98
C TRP A 233 128.05 15.40 -68.43
N GLN A 234 127.05 16.24 -68.68
CA GLN A 234 126.87 16.87 -70.00
C GLN A 234 128.05 17.77 -70.36
N SER A 235 128.49 18.63 -69.43
CA SER A 235 129.64 19.53 -69.63
C SER A 235 130.93 18.76 -69.90
N GLU A 236 131.19 17.68 -69.15
CA GLU A 236 132.35 16.80 -69.35
C GLU A 236 132.26 16.03 -70.68
N GLY A 237 131.06 15.61 -71.09
CA GLY A 237 130.80 15.03 -72.42
C GLY A 237 131.09 16.01 -73.57
N SER A 238 130.67 17.27 -73.46
CA SER A 238 130.97 18.30 -74.46
C SER A 238 132.48 18.59 -74.57
N ARG A 239 133.22 18.59 -73.46
CA ARG A 239 134.69 18.71 -73.48
C ARG A 239 135.34 17.56 -74.25
N LEU A 240 134.93 16.32 -73.97
CA LEU A 240 135.44 15.13 -74.65
C LEU A 240 135.08 15.12 -76.16
N GLN A 241 133.93 15.67 -76.54
CA GLN A 241 133.57 15.84 -77.96
C GLN A 241 134.52 16.81 -78.69
N GLN A 242 134.81 17.98 -78.10
CA GLN A 242 135.77 18.94 -78.66
C GLN A 242 137.18 18.34 -78.79
N GLU A 243 137.62 17.55 -77.80
CA GLU A 243 138.91 16.86 -77.81
C GLU A 243 138.98 15.81 -78.94
N VAL A 244 137.89 15.07 -79.19
CA VAL A 244 137.78 14.14 -80.33
C VAL A 244 137.79 14.89 -81.68
N GLU A 245 137.19 16.08 -81.78
CA GLU A 245 137.24 16.88 -83.00
C GLU A 245 138.64 17.43 -83.30
N LEU A 246 139.34 17.95 -82.28
CA LEU A 246 140.75 18.35 -82.39
C LEU A 246 141.65 17.19 -82.84
N LEU A 247 141.43 15.98 -82.31
CA LEU A 247 142.16 14.79 -82.75
C LEU A 247 141.84 14.40 -84.20
N ARG A 248 140.58 14.55 -84.64
CA ARG A 248 140.17 14.30 -86.04
C ARG A 248 140.77 15.31 -87.02
N GLU A 249 140.83 16.59 -86.68
CA GLU A 249 141.49 17.61 -87.52
C GLU A 249 142.99 17.33 -87.64
N ARG A 250 143.63 16.99 -86.51
CA ARG A 250 145.05 16.61 -86.45
C ARG A 250 145.35 15.36 -87.27
N LEU A 251 144.43 14.40 -87.33
CA LEU A 251 144.52 13.21 -88.19
C LEU A 251 144.46 13.59 -89.68
N LYS A 252 143.46 14.39 -90.10
CA LYS A 252 143.34 14.90 -91.47
C LYS A 252 144.60 15.67 -91.90
N GLY A 253 145.19 16.46 -91.00
CA GLY A 253 146.48 17.12 -91.22
C GLY A 253 147.56 16.12 -91.65
N ARG A 254 147.77 15.06 -90.86
CA ARG A 254 148.72 13.98 -91.20
C ARG A 254 148.39 13.26 -92.50
N GLU A 255 147.12 13.03 -92.81
CA GLU A 255 146.71 12.43 -94.10
C GLU A 255 147.09 13.32 -95.30
N THR A 256 146.99 14.64 -95.18
CA THR A 256 147.44 15.57 -96.24
C THR A 256 148.96 15.67 -96.37
N GLU A 257 149.70 15.58 -95.26
CA GLU A 257 151.16 15.46 -95.28
C GLU A 257 151.59 14.17 -95.98
N LEU A 258 150.98 13.03 -95.61
CA LEU A 258 151.27 11.73 -96.22
C LEU A 258 151.06 11.75 -97.74
N LYS A 259 149.93 12.30 -98.20
CA LYS A 259 149.65 12.44 -99.65
C LYS A 259 150.69 13.29 -100.39
N ARG A 260 151.20 14.36 -99.78
CA ARG A 260 152.30 15.17 -100.36
C ARG A 260 153.61 14.38 -100.45
N THR A 261 153.95 13.58 -99.44
CA THR A 261 155.13 12.71 -99.49
C THR A 261 154.99 11.61 -100.55
N GLN A 262 153.79 11.05 -100.72
CA GLN A 262 153.51 10.05 -101.76
C GLN A 262 153.63 10.62 -103.17
N SER A 263 153.10 11.83 -103.45
CA SER A 263 153.30 12.47 -104.76
C SER A 263 154.77 12.83 -105.00
N SER A 264 155.49 13.28 -103.97
CA SER A 264 156.92 13.56 -104.08
C SER A 264 157.76 12.31 -104.38
N ASN A 265 157.39 11.14 -103.88
CA ASN A 265 158.07 9.88 -104.21
C ASN A 265 157.79 9.46 -105.66
N ALA A 266 156.53 9.52 -106.11
CA ALA A 266 156.18 9.20 -107.51
C ALA A 266 156.93 10.10 -108.52
N GLU A 267 157.14 11.37 -108.16
CA GLU A 267 157.97 12.32 -108.92
C GLU A 267 159.49 12.02 -108.89
N LEU A 268 159.98 11.23 -107.96
CA LEU A 268 161.38 10.79 -107.90
C LEU A 268 161.56 9.45 -108.64
N GLU A 269 160.57 8.56 -108.57
CA GLU A 269 160.53 7.30 -109.31
C GLU A 269 160.52 7.52 -110.83
N THR A 270 159.77 8.52 -111.34
CA THR A 270 159.81 8.86 -112.78
C THR A 270 161.18 9.39 -113.23
N LYS A 271 161.79 10.29 -112.45
CA LYS A 271 163.14 10.85 -112.73
C LYS A 271 164.24 9.76 -112.65
N LEU A 272 164.07 8.77 -111.77
CA LEU A 272 164.92 7.57 -111.73
C LEU A 272 164.76 6.73 -113.01
N HIS A 273 163.56 6.60 -113.54
CA HIS A 273 163.31 5.81 -114.74
C HIS A 273 163.82 6.49 -116.03
N GLU A 274 163.70 7.82 -116.14
CA GLU A 274 164.30 8.60 -117.24
C GLU A 274 165.83 8.51 -117.25
N THR A 275 166.47 8.56 -116.08
CA THR A 275 167.94 8.44 -115.97
C THR A 275 168.45 7.02 -116.21
N GLN A 276 167.67 5.98 -115.86
CA GLN A 276 167.94 4.60 -116.27
C GLN A 276 167.94 4.45 -117.80
N LEU A 277 166.94 5.01 -118.50
CA LEU A 277 166.80 4.90 -119.96
C LEU A 277 167.93 5.62 -120.73
N GLN A 278 168.49 6.69 -120.17
CA GLN A 278 169.69 7.35 -120.72
C GLN A 278 170.96 6.49 -120.53
N LEU A 279 171.05 5.74 -119.42
CA LEU A 279 172.18 4.87 -119.13
C LEU A 279 172.27 3.66 -120.08
N GLU A 280 171.13 3.11 -120.53
CA GLU A 280 171.10 1.99 -121.48
C GLU A 280 171.60 2.39 -122.87
N ARG A 281 171.18 3.55 -123.38
CA ARG A 281 171.61 4.06 -124.70
C ARG A 281 173.13 4.28 -124.76
N ALA A 282 173.73 4.78 -123.67
CA ALA A 282 175.19 4.92 -123.56
C ALA A 282 175.94 3.57 -123.53
N ARG A 283 175.29 2.47 -123.10
CA ARG A 283 175.88 1.12 -123.09
C ARG A 283 175.86 0.46 -124.47
N GLU A 284 174.85 0.72 -125.29
CA GLU A 284 174.78 0.17 -126.66
C GLU A 284 175.84 0.75 -127.60
N GLU A 285 176.20 2.03 -127.44
CA GLU A 285 177.27 2.65 -128.22
C GLU A 285 178.66 2.14 -127.84
N ALA A 286 178.92 1.94 -126.53
CA ALA A 286 180.18 1.37 -126.04
C ALA A 286 180.43 -0.07 -126.57
N ASN A 287 179.38 -0.89 -126.65
CA ASN A 287 179.47 -2.29 -127.08
C ASN A 287 179.79 -2.48 -128.59
N LYS A 288 179.84 -1.41 -129.39
CA LYS A 288 180.35 -1.47 -130.78
C LYS A 288 181.86 -1.23 -130.89
N ALA A 289 182.52 -0.70 -129.86
CA ALA A 289 183.95 -0.43 -129.86
C ALA A 289 184.77 -1.56 -129.19
N ALA A 290 184.20 -2.27 -128.21
CA ALA A 290 184.85 -3.39 -127.51
C ALA A 290 184.84 -4.72 -128.31
N ALA A 291 185.19 -4.64 -129.60
CA ALA A 291 185.40 -5.81 -130.45
C ALA A 291 186.89 -6.23 -130.43
N ALA A 292 187.12 -7.55 -130.42
CA ALA A 292 188.42 -8.23 -130.33
C ALA A 292 189.15 -8.16 -128.96
N GLN A 293 189.93 -9.22 -128.68
CA GLN A 293 190.96 -9.31 -127.64
C GLN A 293 190.48 -9.03 -126.18
N GLU A 294 190.03 -10.00 -125.38
CA GLU A 294 190.36 -11.45 -125.31
C GLU A 294 189.18 -12.32 -124.81
N ARG A 295 189.32 -13.66 -124.81
CA ARG A 295 188.32 -14.60 -124.26
C ARG A 295 188.93 -15.90 -123.71
N SER A 296 189.09 -16.02 -122.38
CA SER A 296 188.73 -17.23 -121.63
C SER A 296 188.83 -17.06 -120.12
N ARG A 297 187.87 -17.63 -119.39
CA ARG A 297 187.80 -17.83 -117.92
C ARG A 297 187.51 -16.59 -117.06
N GLU A 298 186.55 -16.76 -116.16
CA GLU A 298 186.17 -15.87 -115.06
C GLU A 298 185.95 -16.71 -113.80
N GLY A 299 185.92 -16.08 -112.61
CA GLY A 299 185.60 -16.76 -111.36
C GLY A 299 185.36 -15.79 -110.19
N ASP A 300 184.45 -16.22 -109.31
CA ASP A 300 184.31 -15.99 -107.86
C ASP A 300 184.20 -14.59 -107.19
N ASP A 301 183.33 -14.60 -106.18
CA ASP A 301 183.33 -13.91 -104.88
C ASP A 301 183.07 -12.39 -104.69
N LYS A 302 181.83 -12.10 -104.25
CA LYS A 302 181.47 -11.70 -102.87
C LYS A 302 182.11 -10.50 -102.13
N VAL A 303 181.19 -9.66 -101.60
CA VAL A 303 181.07 -9.20 -100.19
C VAL A 303 181.95 -8.05 -99.66
N LYS A 304 181.27 -6.92 -99.33
CA LYS A 304 181.35 -6.05 -98.11
C LYS A 304 180.54 -4.75 -98.35
N ALA A 305 179.99 -4.00 -97.39
CA ALA A 305 179.71 -4.13 -95.94
C ALA A 305 178.34 -3.42 -95.68
N ARG A 306 177.87 -2.90 -94.53
CA ARG A 306 178.26 -2.69 -93.11
C ARG A 306 176.92 -2.55 -92.31
N ALA A 307 176.68 -2.84 -91.03
CA ALA A 307 177.39 -2.71 -89.75
C ALA A 307 177.60 -1.26 -89.23
N ASP A 308 177.25 -0.85 -87.99
CA ASP A 308 176.52 -1.48 -86.86
C ASP A 308 176.02 -0.42 -85.84
N ALA A 309 174.93 -0.71 -85.09
CA ALA A 309 174.53 -0.23 -83.74
C ALA A 309 173.11 -0.77 -83.42
N LEU A 310 172.86 -1.72 -82.48
CA LEU A 310 172.97 -1.69 -81.00
C LEU A 310 171.94 -0.75 -80.33
N GLU A 311 171.19 -1.10 -79.27
CA GLU A 311 171.12 -2.26 -78.33
C GLU A 311 169.61 -2.60 -78.06
N ALA A 312 169.12 -3.78 -77.65
CA ALA A 312 169.60 -4.91 -76.81
C ALA A 312 169.52 -4.64 -75.27
N ASP A 313 169.15 -5.56 -74.37
CA ASP A 313 168.53 -6.91 -74.47
C ASP A 313 167.80 -7.27 -73.15
N ASN A 314 167.16 -8.45 -73.02
CA ASN A 314 166.66 -8.94 -71.71
C ASN A 314 166.78 -10.47 -71.52
N GLU A 315 168.00 -10.91 -71.18
CA GLU A 315 168.32 -12.30 -70.85
C GLU A 315 168.19 -12.61 -69.34
N LYS A 316 167.88 -13.87 -69.00
CA LYS A 316 167.75 -14.36 -67.63
C LYS A 316 169.10 -14.41 -66.91
N LEU A 317 169.30 -13.46 -66.00
CA LEU A 317 170.20 -13.54 -64.84
C LEU A 317 171.65 -13.96 -65.11
N ARG A 318 172.45 -12.95 -65.48
CA ARG A 318 173.70 -12.55 -64.81
C ARG A 318 174.95 -13.44 -64.91
N VAL A 319 176.04 -12.75 -65.27
CA VAL A 319 177.45 -12.94 -64.84
C VAL A 319 178.12 -14.19 -65.44
N GLU A 320 178.86 -14.07 -66.54
CA GLU A 320 180.16 -13.37 -66.71
C GLU A 320 181.35 -14.19 -66.17
N ILE A 321 182.08 -14.82 -67.10
CA ILE A 321 183.52 -15.18 -67.11
C ILE A 321 183.75 -15.78 -68.50
N ILE A 322 184.50 -15.16 -69.43
CA ILE A 322 185.94 -14.91 -69.45
C ILE A 322 186.78 -16.20 -69.60
N ARG A 323 187.10 -16.48 -70.88
CA ARG A 323 188.46 -16.78 -71.39
C ARG A 323 189.00 -18.24 -71.39
N LEU A 324 189.23 -18.69 -72.63
CA LEU A 324 190.24 -19.63 -73.17
C LEU A 324 189.97 -21.15 -73.29
N GLU A 325 190.56 -21.64 -74.40
CA GLU A 325 191.10 -22.98 -74.67
C GLU A 325 190.17 -24.19 -74.95
N ARG A 326 189.77 -24.25 -76.22
CA ARG A 326 190.17 -25.28 -77.21
C ARG A 326 189.87 -26.77 -76.92
N LEU A 327 188.98 -27.28 -77.79
CA LEU A 327 189.14 -28.48 -78.62
C LEU A 327 189.22 -29.87 -77.95
N MET A 328 188.15 -30.63 -78.26
CA MET A 328 188.18 -32.02 -78.74
C MET A 328 188.41 -33.19 -77.74
N GLN A 329 187.35 -34.01 -77.66
CA GLN A 329 187.28 -35.43 -78.08
C GLN A 329 186.94 -36.52 -77.04
N THR A 330 186.32 -37.58 -77.60
CA THR A 330 186.12 -38.95 -77.11
C THR A 330 185.23 -39.23 -75.88
N GLU A 331 184.15 -39.99 -76.16
CA GLU A 331 183.57 -41.10 -75.36
C GLU A 331 183.07 -40.84 -73.92
N GLY A 332 181.94 -41.38 -73.44
CA GLY A 332 180.93 -42.26 -74.03
C GLY A 332 180.29 -43.20 -72.98
N LYS A 333 179.03 -43.64 -73.20
CA LYS A 333 178.25 -44.66 -72.41
C LYS A 333 177.67 -44.16 -71.06
N THR A 334 176.47 -44.57 -70.60
CA THR A 334 175.26 -45.19 -71.22
C THR A 334 174.04 -45.14 -70.25
N ARG A 335 172.83 -45.42 -70.79
CA ARG A 335 171.63 -46.06 -70.18
C ARG A 335 170.44 -45.22 -69.64
N SER A 336 169.32 -45.40 -70.37
CA SER A 336 167.99 -45.86 -69.90
C SER A 336 166.93 -44.84 -69.45
N GLU A 337 166.02 -44.53 -70.37
CA GLU A 337 164.75 -43.83 -70.11
C GLU A 337 163.65 -44.85 -69.75
N SER A 338 163.04 -44.77 -68.56
CA SER A 338 161.95 -45.70 -68.16
C SER A 338 161.01 -45.16 -67.07
N ALA A 339 160.75 -43.85 -67.01
CA ALA A 339 159.98 -43.24 -65.89
C ALA A 339 158.93 -42.17 -66.26
N SER A 340 158.92 -41.62 -67.49
CA SER A 340 158.16 -40.39 -67.77
C SER A 340 156.67 -40.57 -68.13
N ILE A 341 156.22 -41.79 -68.44
CA ILE A 341 154.90 -42.04 -69.06
C ILE A 341 153.78 -42.18 -68.00
N GLU A 342 154.11 -42.55 -66.77
CA GLU A 342 153.14 -42.78 -65.69
C GLU A 342 152.47 -41.48 -65.20
N VAL A 343 153.22 -40.38 -65.21
CA VAL A 343 152.84 -39.11 -64.56
C VAL A 343 151.74 -38.35 -65.29
N GLU A 344 151.71 -38.41 -66.63
CA GLU A 344 150.69 -37.70 -67.43
C GLU A 344 149.30 -38.34 -67.32
N ARG A 345 149.24 -39.68 -67.21
CA ARG A 345 147.97 -40.41 -67.03
C ARG A 345 147.24 -40.02 -65.74
N LEU A 346 147.99 -39.80 -64.66
CA LEU A 346 147.41 -39.40 -63.36
C LEU A 346 146.81 -37.98 -63.41
N ARG A 347 147.41 -37.05 -64.17
CA ARG A 347 146.86 -35.69 -64.36
C ARG A 347 145.53 -35.71 -65.11
N ALA A 348 145.48 -36.40 -66.25
CA ALA A 348 144.25 -36.52 -67.04
C ALA A 348 143.10 -37.25 -66.32
N SER A 349 143.41 -38.05 -65.29
CA SER A 349 142.42 -38.64 -64.40
C SER A 349 141.89 -37.66 -63.33
N LEU A 350 142.72 -36.71 -62.89
CA LEU A 350 142.34 -35.71 -61.88
C LEU A 350 141.41 -34.63 -62.46
N ASP A 351 141.70 -34.12 -63.65
CA ASP A 351 140.87 -33.09 -64.30
C ASP A 351 139.44 -33.59 -64.57
N LYS A 352 139.30 -34.88 -64.93
CA LYS A 352 137.98 -35.53 -65.07
C LYS A 352 137.23 -35.65 -63.73
N ALA A 353 137.94 -35.88 -62.63
CA ALA A 353 137.33 -35.91 -61.30
C ALA A 353 136.88 -34.50 -60.84
N ILE A 354 137.60 -33.45 -61.22
CA ILE A 354 137.21 -32.06 -60.95
C ILE A 354 135.94 -31.69 -61.72
N VAL A 355 135.87 -31.97 -63.03
CA VAL A 355 134.64 -31.70 -63.82
C VAL A 355 133.44 -32.52 -63.31
N ALA A 356 133.67 -33.76 -62.86
CA ALA A 356 132.62 -34.57 -62.26
C ALA A 356 132.14 -34.00 -60.90
N ARG A 357 133.04 -33.48 -60.06
CA ARG A 357 132.69 -32.76 -58.82
C ARG A 357 131.83 -31.53 -59.14
N ASP A 358 132.26 -30.69 -60.08
CA ASP A 358 131.58 -29.42 -60.37
C ASP A 358 130.16 -29.65 -60.92
N GLN A 359 129.95 -30.72 -61.69
CA GLN A 359 128.62 -31.17 -62.10
C GLN A 359 127.75 -31.61 -60.91
N VAL A 360 128.31 -32.37 -59.96
CA VAL A 360 127.61 -32.80 -58.74
C VAL A 360 127.30 -31.61 -57.82
N GLU A 361 128.18 -30.62 -57.72
CA GLU A 361 127.92 -29.37 -56.96
C GLU A 361 126.77 -28.56 -57.58
N LEU A 362 126.69 -28.47 -58.91
CA LEU A 362 125.57 -27.84 -59.62
C LEU A 362 124.25 -28.61 -59.43
N GLU A 363 124.28 -29.94 -59.41
CA GLU A 363 123.09 -30.77 -59.18
C GLU A 363 122.63 -30.71 -57.72
N ALA A 364 123.56 -30.74 -56.75
CA ALA A 364 123.26 -30.47 -55.35
C ALA A 364 122.66 -29.06 -55.14
N GLY A 365 123.18 -28.05 -55.83
CA GLY A 365 122.64 -26.68 -55.80
C GLY A 365 121.25 -26.52 -56.45
N ARG A 366 120.85 -27.44 -57.34
CA ARG A 366 119.46 -27.52 -57.86
C ARG A 366 118.56 -28.23 -56.85
N LEU A 367 118.97 -29.39 -56.36
CA LEU A 367 118.23 -30.17 -55.37
C LEU A 367 117.98 -29.38 -54.07
N ALA A 368 118.94 -28.57 -53.63
CA ALA A 368 118.76 -27.66 -52.49
C ALA A 368 117.62 -26.64 -52.72
N LYS A 369 117.54 -26.04 -53.92
CA LYS A 369 116.48 -25.08 -54.27
C LYS A 369 115.12 -25.75 -54.49
N GLU A 370 115.10 -27.02 -54.85
CA GLU A 370 113.87 -27.82 -54.92
C GLU A 370 113.41 -28.25 -53.52
N LEU A 371 114.34 -28.58 -52.62
CA LEU A 371 114.08 -28.82 -51.20
C LEU A 371 113.54 -27.56 -50.49
N GLU A 372 114.13 -26.38 -50.72
CA GLU A 372 113.63 -25.10 -50.21
C GLU A 372 112.19 -24.81 -50.67
N LYS A 373 111.90 -25.05 -51.95
CA LYS A 373 110.53 -24.90 -52.50
C LYS A 373 109.57 -25.91 -51.88
N ALA A 374 109.98 -27.17 -51.72
CA ALA A 374 109.17 -28.19 -51.06
C ALA A 374 108.87 -27.81 -49.61
N HIS A 375 109.88 -27.41 -48.83
CA HIS A 375 109.68 -26.90 -47.47
C HIS A 375 108.76 -25.68 -47.41
N MET A 376 108.90 -24.70 -48.31
CA MET A 376 108.01 -23.54 -48.37
C MET A 376 106.57 -23.93 -48.72
N GLN A 377 106.36 -24.92 -49.58
CA GLN A 377 105.04 -25.47 -49.87
C GLN A 377 104.46 -26.22 -48.65
N THR A 378 105.24 -27.08 -48.00
CA THR A 378 104.83 -27.76 -46.76
C THR A 378 104.45 -26.78 -45.66
N ALA A 379 105.24 -25.72 -45.45
CA ALA A 379 104.93 -24.66 -44.48
C ALA A 379 103.59 -23.97 -44.79
N LYS A 380 103.34 -23.62 -46.07
CA LYS A 380 102.05 -23.02 -46.48
C LYS A 380 100.86 -23.97 -46.30
N TYR A 381 101.05 -25.28 -46.52
CA TYR A 381 100.02 -26.28 -46.20
C TYR A 381 99.80 -26.43 -44.68
N GLN A 382 100.84 -26.29 -43.86
CA GLN A 382 100.73 -26.27 -42.40
C GLN A 382 99.98 -25.01 -41.91
N GLU A 383 100.34 -23.82 -42.38
CA GLU A 383 99.64 -22.57 -42.09
C GLU A 383 98.15 -22.64 -42.48
N ALA A 384 97.84 -23.16 -43.67
CA ALA A 384 96.46 -23.33 -44.14
C ALA A 384 95.67 -24.36 -43.31
N THR A 385 96.29 -25.47 -42.90
CA THR A 385 95.62 -26.46 -42.03
C THR A 385 95.44 -25.95 -40.61
N GLU A 386 96.35 -25.14 -40.07
CA GLU A 386 96.16 -24.44 -38.80
C GLU A 386 95.04 -23.39 -38.85
N ALA A 387 94.94 -22.62 -39.95
CA ALA A 387 93.87 -21.66 -40.15
C ALA A 387 92.50 -22.37 -40.17
N ASN A 388 92.36 -23.40 -41.01
CA ASN A 388 91.16 -24.22 -41.10
C ASN A 388 90.81 -24.87 -39.75
N LYS A 389 91.81 -25.32 -38.97
CA LYS A 389 91.59 -25.88 -37.62
C LYS A 389 91.01 -24.83 -36.66
N LYS A 390 91.54 -23.60 -36.66
CA LYS A 390 91.06 -22.49 -35.83
C LYS A 390 89.63 -22.05 -36.22
N GLU A 391 89.26 -22.17 -37.49
CA GLU A 391 87.88 -21.93 -37.94
C GLU A 391 86.93 -23.07 -37.55
N LEU A 392 87.34 -24.33 -37.68
CA LEU A 392 86.55 -25.48 -37.19
C LEU A 392 86.35 -25.44 -35.67
N GLU A 393 87.36 -25.01 -34.90
CA GLU A 393 87.26 -24.81 -33.45
C GLU A 393 86.25 -23.71 -33.10
N ARG A 394 86.24 -22.58 -33.82
CA ARG A 394 85.23 -21.51 -33.66
C ARG A 394 83.83 -22.02 -33.98
N LEU A 395 83.63 -22.65 -35.13
CA LEU A 395 82.34 -23.22 -35.53
C LEU A 395 81.83 -24.27 -34.54
N ALA A 396 82.73 -25.07 -33.94
CA ALA A 396 82.37 -26.00 -32.88
C ALA A 396 81.88 -25.29 -31.60
N THR A 397 82.50 -24.16 -31.21
CA THR A 397 82.02 -23.36 -30.07
C THR A 397 80.68 -22.67 -30.34
N GLU A 398 80.47 -22.15 -31.55
CA GLU A 398 79.21 -21.53 -31.97
C GLU A 398 78.06 -22.56 -32.02
N ILE A 399 78.31 -23.74 -32.59
CA ILE A 399 77.37 -24.88 -32.57
C ILE A 399 77.06 -25.32 -31.14
N GLN A 400 77.98 -25.19 -30.20
CA GLN A 400 77.72 -25.54 -28.80
C GLN A 400 76.83 -24.50 -28.11
N LEU A 401 77.12 -23.20 -28.26
CA LEU A 401 76.25 -22.13 -27.73
C LEU A 401 74.81 -22.26 -28.25
N LEU A 402 74.64 -22.49 -29.56
CA LEU A 402 73.33 -22.72 -30.19
C LEU A 402 72.61 -24.00 -29.70
N ARG A 403 73.34 -24.99 -29.17
CA ARG A 403 72.72 -26.16 -28.51
C ARG A 403 72.22 -25.81 -27.11
N ASP A 404 73.02 -25.05 -26.36
CA ASP A 404 72.75 -24.68 -24.98
C ASP A 404 71.58 -23.68 -24.90
N GLU A 405 71.53 -22.68 -25.79
CA GLU A 405 70.37 -21.78 -25.96
C GLU A 405 69.10 -22.55 -26.31
N ARG A 406 69.19 -23.48 -27.27
CA ARG A 406 68.06 -24.34 -27.67
C ARG A 406 67.61 -25.26 -26.54
N GLU A 407 68.50 -25.66 -25.63
CA GLU A 407 68.12 -26.42 -24.44
C GLU A 407 67.47 -25.54 -23.38
N ALA A 408 67.98 -24.33 -23.13
CA ALA A 408 67.33 -23.34 -22.26
C ALA A 408 65.89 -23.03 -22.72
N LEU A 409 65.69 -22.74 -24.01
CA LEU A 409 64.35 -22.52 -24.60
C LEU A 409 63.43 -23.74 -24.46
N ARG A 410 63.96 -24.98 -24.53
CA ARG A 410 63.18 -26.20 -24.28
C ARG A 410 62.81 -26.37 -22.80
N GLN A 411 63.68 -25.97 -21.88
CA GLN A 411 63.36 -25.97 -20.45
C GLN A 411 62.32 -24.89 -20.11
N GLU A 412 62.42 -23.71 -20.72
CA GLU A 412 61.45 -22.63 -20.56
C GLU A 412 60.07 -22.99 -21.13
N MET A 413 60.01 -23.54 -22.35
CA MET A 413 58.75 -24.07 -22.92
C MET A 413 58.11 -25.14 -22.03
N ARG A 414 58.90 -26.03 -21.41
CA ARG A 414 58.39 -27.01 -20.43
C ARG A 414 57.83 -26.36 -19.17
N ARG A 415 58.49 -25.32 -18.64
CA ARG A 415 58.00 -24.56 -17.47
C ARG A 415 56.69 -23.84 -17.79
N LEU A 416 56.62 -23.15 -18.92
CA LEU A 416 55.41 -22.46 -19.38
C LEU A 416 54.25 -23.46 -19.60
N GLN A 417 54.52 -24.62 -20.20
CA GLN A 417 53.52 -25.66 -20.39
C GLN A 417 53.01 -26.24 -19.06
N GLN A 418 53.91 -26.47 -18.08
CA GLN A 418 53.53 -26.91 -16.73
C GLN A 418 52.72 -25.84 -15.98
N GLN A 419 53.12 -24.57 -16.07
CA GLN A 419 52.41 -23.45 -15.46
C GLN A 419 51.01 -23.28 -16.06
N GLN A 420 50.87 -23.37 -17.39
CA GLN A 420 49.58 -23.34 -18.08
C GLN A 420 48.68 -24.51 -17.67
N GLN A 421 49.24 -25.73 -17.53
CA GLN A 421 48.49 -26.91 -17.09
C GLN A 421 48.03 -26.78 -15.62
N GLN A 422 48.86 -26.25 -14.73
CA GLN A 422 48.47 -25.95 -13.35
C GLN A 422 47.39 -24.87 -13.28
N GLN A 423 47.49 -23.81 -14.08
CA GLN A 423 46.50 -22.74 -14.13
C GLN A 423 45.14 -23.25 -14.64
N GLN A 424 45.13 -24.14 -15.64
CA GLN A 424 43.91 -24.81 -16.11
C GLN A 424 43.29 -25.70 -15.03
N GLN A 425 44.10 -26.46 -14.28
CA GLN A 425 43.61 -27.27 -13.16
C GLN A 425 43.03 -26.41 -12.03
N GLN A 426 43.66 -25.28 -11.68
CA GLN A 426 43.14 -24.34 -10.70
C GLN A 426 41.81 -23.70 -11.16
N GLN A 427 41.69 -23.32 -12.43
CA GLN A 427 40.44 -22.82 -13.00
C GLN A 427 39.32 -23.86 -13.00
N GLN A 428 39.65 -25.14 -13.27
CA GLN A 428 38.68 -26.24 -13.19
C GLN A 428 38.23 -26.53 -11.76
N LEU A 429 39.13 -26.47 -10.78
CA LEU A 429 38.80 -26.63 -9.36
C LEU A 429 37.93 -25.48 -8.86
N ALA A 430 38.35 -24.23 -9.09
CA ALA A 430 37.58 -23.04 -8.70
C ALA A 430 36.17 -23.04 -9.31
N GLY A 431 36.06 -23.30 -10.63
CA GLY A 431 34.75 -23.42 -11.29
C GLY A 431 33.91 -24.60 -10.77
N SER A 432 34.53 -25.70 -10.32
CA SER A 432 33.81 -26.80 -9.67
C SER A 432 33.33 -26.46 -8.27
N GLU A 433 34.08 -25.65 -7.52
CA GLU A 433 33.70 -25.14 -6.19
C GLU A 433 32.58 -24.10 -6.31
N GLU A 434 32.66 -23.17 -7.27
CA GLU A 434 31.58 -22.23 -7.61
C GLU A 434 30.29 -22.96 -8.02
N ILE A 435 30.38 -23.97 -8.88
CA ILE A 435 29.22 -24.79 -9.27
C ILE A 435 28.62 -25.53 -8.06
N ALA A 436 29.45 -26.06 -7.16
CA ALA A 436 28.97 -26.70 -5.94
C ALA A 436 28.31 -25.69 -4.97
N HIS A 437 28.85 -24.48 -4.86
CA HIS A 437 28.26 -23.39 -4.06
C HIS A 437 26.88 -22.98 -4.59
N LEU A 438 26.79 -22.69 -5.89
CA LEU A 438 25.54 -22.32 -6.56
C LEU A 438 24.48 -23.42 -6.48
N GLN A 439 24.89 -24.71 -6.53
CA GLN A 439 23.99 -25.84 -6.29
C GLN A 439 23.50 -25.90 -4.82
N HIS A 440 24.34 -25.54 -3.86
CA HIS A 440 23.94 -25.47 -2.45
C HIS A 440 22.98 -24.32 -2.18
N GLU A 441 23.28 -23.12 -2.68
CA GLU A 441 22.39 -21.94 -2.60
C GLU A 441 21.04 -22.21 -3.27
N LEU A 442 21.02 -22.87 -4.44
CA LEU A 442 19.79 -23.28 -5.09
C LEU A 442 18.96 -24.25 -4.24
N GLN A 443 19.60 -25.21 -3.54
CA GLN A 443 18.88 -26.10 -2.61
C GLN A 443 18.35 -25.36 -1.37
N LEU A 444 19.06 -24.35 -0.87
CA LEU A 444 18.57 -23.50 0.23
C LEU A 444 17.36 -22.68 -0.22
N ALA A 445 17.47 -21.98 -1.35
CA ALA A 445 16.37 -21.20 -1.94
C ALA A 445 15.14 -22.06 -2.26
N GLN A 446 15.33 -23.29 -2.74
CA GLN A 446 14.23 -24.26 -2.92
C GLN A 446 13.55 -24.60 -1.58
N ARG A 447 14.32 -24.93 -0.54
CA ARG A 447 13.78 -25.22 0.81
C ARG A 447 13.05 -24.02 1.42
N GLU A 448 13.50 -22.79 1.15
CA GLU A 448 12.83 -21.57 1.62
C GLU A 448 11.54 -21.29 0.85
N ARG A 449 11.55 -21.44 -0.48
CA ARG A 449 10.33 -21.40 -1.32
C ARG A 449 9.30 -22.41 -0.83
N ASP A 450 9.72 -23.63 -0.52
CA ASP A 450 8.81 -24.71 -0.13
C ASP A 450 8.25 -24.51 1.29
N LYS A 451 9.04 -23.94 2.22
CA LYS A 451 8.53 -23.42 3.50
C LYS A 451 7.50 -22.30 3.30
N MET A 452 7.78 -21.34 2.41
CA MET A 452 6.87 -20.23 2.12
C MET A 452 5.56 -20.71 1.49
N ALA A 453 5.62 -21.69 0.59
CA ALA A 453 4.43 -22.35 0.04
C ALA A 453 3.59 -23.01 1.14
N ALA A 454 4.20 -23.76 2.06
CA ALA A 454 3.50 -24.36 3.19
C ALA A 454 2.91 -23.31 4.16
N ILE A 455 3.54 -22.15 4.35
CA ILE A 455 2.98 -21.04 5.12
C ILE A 455 1.74 -20.45 4.43
N LEU A 456 1.78 -20.28 3.11
CA LEU A 456 0.65 -19.79 2.32
C LEU A 456 -0.53 -20.79 2.34
N GLU A 457 -0.27 -22.08 2.13
CA GLU A 457 -1.29 -23.14 2.19
C GLU A 457 -1.98 -23.20 3.57
N ASN A 458 -1.23 -23.00 4.66
CA ASN A 458 -1.80 -22.93 6.01
C ASN A 458 -2.58 -21.63 6.27
N ARG A 459 -2.19 -20.50 5.67
CA ARG A 459 -2.96 -19.24 5.71
C ARG A 459 -4.26 -19.35 4.91
N GLU A 460 -4.23 -19.99 3.75
CA GLU A 460 -5.40 -20.27 2.91
C GLU A 460 -6.42 -21.13 3.67
N LYS A 461 -6.00 -22.28 4.22
CA LYS A 461 -6.83 -23.15 5.07
C LYS A 461 -7.35 -22.48 6.35
N HIS A 462 -6.69 -21.43 6.84
CA HIS A 462 -7.21 -20.62 7.94
C HIS A 462 -8.29 -19.64 7.44
N SER A 463 -8.05 -18.98 6.30
CA SER A 463 -9.01 -18.09 5.66
C SER A 463 -10.30 -18.80 5.24
N GLU A 464 -10.20 -20.03 4.74
CA GLU A 464 -11.36 -20.89 4.43
C GLU A 464 -12.20 -21.14 5.69
N LYS A 465 -11.59 -21.54 6.81
CA LYS A 465 -12.29 -21.78 8.08
C LYS A 465 -12.90 -20.52 8.68
N VAL A 466 -12.31 -19.34 8.46
CA VAL A 466 -12.93 -18.06 8.84
C VAL A 466 -14.13 -17.77 7.94
N LYS A 467 -14.03 -18.00 6.64
CA LYS A 467 -15.16 -17.86 5.69
C LYS A 467 -16.31 -18.81 6.02
N GLU A 468 -16.05 -20.07 6.33
CA GLU A 468 -17.07 -21.05 6.74
C GLU A 468 -17.82 -20.59 8.00
N LYS A 469 -17.12 -20.05 9.01
CA LYS A 469 -17.76 -19.48 10.20
C LYS A 469 -18.66 -18.30 9.88
N LEU A 470 -18.17 -17.33 9.10
CA LEU A 470 -18.94 -16.17 8.67
C LEU A 470 -20.16 -16.57 7.83
N GLU A 471 -20.06 -17.62 7.02
CA GLU A 471 -21.20 -18.18 6.29
C GLU A 471 -22.23 -18.88 7.19
N VAL A 472 -21.83 -19.42 8.34
CA VAL A 472 -22.75 -19.99 9.35
C VAL A 472 -23.40 -18.86 10.16
N GLU A 473 -22.62 -17.88 10.61
CA GLU A 473 -23.10 -16.70 11.35
C GLU A 473 -24.10 -15.89 10.50
N ALA A 474 -23.82 -15.68 9.20
CA ALA A 474 -24.75 -15.03 8.28
C ALA A 474 -26.07 -15.81 8.10
N LYS A 475 -26.03 -17.16 8.09
CA LYS A 475 -27.23 -18.00 8.04
C LYS A 475 -28.02 -17.93 9.34
N GLN A 476 -27.34 -17.88 10.50
CA GLN A 476 -27.98 -17.71 11.80
C GLN A 476 -28.69 -16.36 11.92
N LEU A 477 -28.01 -15.26 11.58
CA LEU A 477 -28.59 -13.91 11.55
C LEU A 477 -29.76 -13.79 10.55
N GLN A 478 -29.71 -14.54 9.43
CA GLN A 478 -30.85 -14.65 8.53
C GLN A 478 -32.05 -15.34 9.18
N VAL A 479 -31.86 -16.47 9.88
CA VAL A 479 -32.94 -17.16 10.59
C VAL A 479 -33.53 -16.26 11.69
N GLU A 480 -32.70 -15.55 12.44
CA GLU A 480 -33.16 -14.60 13.48
C GLU A 480 -33.95 -13.42 12.90
N ARG A 481 -33.50 -12.86 11.76
CA ARG A 481 -34.27 -11.86 11.00
C ARG A 481 -35.64 -12.40 10.58
N ASP A 482 -35.67 -13.59 10.00
CA ASP A 482 -36.93 -14.17 9.48
C ASP A 482 -37.88 -14.57 10.63
N GLN A 483 -37.34 -14.98 11.79
CA GLN A 483 -38.08 -15.16 13.04
C GLN A 483 -38.72 -13.84 13.53
N LEU A 484 -37.98 -12.72 13.47
CA LEU A 484 -38.49 -11.39 13.84
C LEU A 484 -39.55 -10.87 12.87
N VAL A 485 -39.41 -11.12 11.56
CA VAL A 485 -40.46 -10.80 10.57
C VAL A 485 -41.76 -11.52 10.91
N ILE A 486 -41.72 -12.83 11.19
CA ILE A 486 -42.89 -13.61 11.58
C ILE A 486 -43.52 -13.12 12.91
N GLN A 487 -42.72 -12.57 13.83
CA GLN A 487 -43.25 -11.93 15.04
C GLN A 487 -43.94 -10.59 14.74
N LEU A 488 -43.36 -9.77 13.86
CA LEU A 488 -43.95 -8.51 13.44
C LEU A 488 -45.26 -8.73 12.67
N GLU A 489 -45.31 -9.67 11.74
CA GLU A 489 -46.53 -10.06 11.00
C GLU A 489 -47.66 -10.46 11.95
N LYS A 490 -47.37 -11.30 12.95
CA LYS A 490 -48.36 -11.67 14.00
C LYS A 490 -48.80 -10.49 14.86
N SER A 491 -47.88 -9.57 15.18
CA SER A 491 -48.24 -8.35 15.92
C SER A 491 -49.16 -7.43 15.10
N GLN A 492 -48.94 -7.37 13.77
CA GLN A 492 -49.77 -6.61 12.84
C GLN A 492 -51.15 -7.27 12.66
N GLU A 493 -51.22 -8.59 12.57
CA GLU A 493 -52.48 -9.34 12.54
C GLU A 493 -53.32 -9.12 13.82
N MET A 494 -52.69 -9.19 15.00
CA MET A 494 -53.37 -8.87 16.26
C MET A 494 -53.86 -7.42 16.31
N LEU A 495 -53.07 -6.44 15.84
CA LEU A 495 -53.51 -5.04 15.75
C LEU A 495 -54.69 -4.84 14.78
N VAL A 496 -54.70 -5.55 13.65
CA VAL A 496 -55.83 -5.54 12.70
C VAL A 496 -57.09 -6.13 13.35
N ASN A 497 -56.95 -7.22 14.12
CA ASN A 497 -58.07 -7.84 14.83
C ASN A 497 -58.62 -6.91 15.93
N PHE A 498 -57.76 -6.30 16.75
CA PHE A 498 -58.19 -5.30 17.74
C PHE A 498 -58.86 -4.08 17.08
N GLN A 499 -58.40 -3.64 15.91
CA GLN A 499 -59.08 -2.56 15.18
C GLN A 499 -60.47 -2.98 14.66
N GLN A 500 -60.64 -4.23 14.22
CA GLN A 500 -61.95 -4.78 13.83
C GLN A 500 -62.90 -4.89 15.04
N GLU A 501 -62.41 -5.37 16.18
CA GLU A 501 -63.16 -5.43 17.44
C GLU A 501 -63.57 -4.02 17.90
N LEU A 502 -62.67 -3.05 17.89
CA LEU A 502 -62.98 -1.64 18.20
C LEU A 502 -64.05 -1.08 17.27
N ASN A 503 -63.90 -1.22 15.95
CA ASN A 503 -64.89 -0.76 14.97
C ASN A 503 -66.27 -1.42 15.17
N THR A 504 -66.29 -2.69 15.59
CA THR A 504 -67.52 -3.44 15.87
C THR A 504 -68.19 -2.95 17.15
N ASN A 505 -67.41 -2.75 18.22
CA ASN A 505 -67.88 -2.17 19.48
C ASN A 505 -68.39 -0.72 19.30
N GLU A 506 -67.74 0.10 18.47
CA GLU A 506 -68.23 1.44 18.11
C GLU A 506 -69.57 1.39 17.36
N ALA A 507 -69.71 0.47 16.40
CA ALA A 507 -70.96 0.28 15.68
C ALA A 507 -72.10 -0.24 16.58
N GLU A 508 -71.81 -1.10 17.56
CA GLU A 508 -72.78 -1.52 18.56
C GLU A 508 -73.13 -0.40 19.54
N LEU A 509 -72.15 0.40 19.98
CA LEU A 509 -72.39 1.56 20.83
C LEU A 509 -73.25 2.62 20.13
N GLU A 510 -73.05 2.86 18.83
CA GLU A 510 -73.89 3.81 18.08
C GLU A 510 -75.30 3.27 17.86
N ARG A 511 -75.48 1.96 17.60
CA ARG A 511 -76.80 1.31 17.61
C ARG A 511 -77.50 1.46 18.98
N GLN A 512 -76.79 1.24 20.08
CA GLN A 512 -77.33 1.45 21.42
C GLN A 512 -77.72 2.91 21.67
N ARG A 513 -76.92 3.88 21.19
CA ARG A 513 -77.26 5.31 21.24
C ARG A 513 -78.48 5.66 20.37
N GLU A 514 -78.66 5.03 19.21
CA GLU A 514 -79.86 5.17 18.38
C GLU A 514 -81.09 4.57 19.05
N GLU A 515 -80.98 3.38 19.66
CA GLU A 515 -82.06 2.74 20.39
C GLU A 515 -82.44 3.54 21.65
N VAL A 516 -81.47 4.07 22.40
CA VAL A 516 -81.74 5.01 23.51
C VAL A 516 -82.44 6.28 23.02
N ARG A 517 -82.01 6.88 21.89
CA ARG A 517 -82.71 8.02 21.27
C ARG A 517 -84.14 7.66 20.88
N ARG A 518 -84.37 6.47 20.30
CA ARG A 518 -85.69 5.97 19.90
C ARG A 518 -86.60 5.71 21.10
N LEU A 519 -86.08 5.13 22.17
CA LEU A 519 -86.79 4.91 23.43
C LEU A 519 -87.12 6.25 24.12
N GLN A 520 -86.20 7.22 24.11
CA GLN A 520 -86.47 8.58 24.59
C GLN A 520 -87.56 9.28 23.79
N GLN A 521 -87.58 9.15 22.45
CA GLN A 521 -88.67 9.69 21.61
C GLN A 521 -90.01 9.01 21.90
N LEU A 522 -90.04 7.68 22.05
CA LEU A 522 -91.25 6.94 22.46
C LEU A 522 -91.73 7.33 23.87
N GLN A 523 -90.80 7.57 24.80
CA GLN A 523 -91.11 8.05 26.14
C GLN A 523 -91.66 9.47 26.11
N GLN A 524 -91.07 10.38 25.32
CA GLN A 524 -91.59 11.73 25.12
C GLN A 524 -93.01 11.70 24.50
N GLN A 525 -93.26 10.86 23.49
CA GLN A 525 -94.59 10.69 22.92
C GLN A 525 -95.61 10.17 23.96
N ARG A 526 -95.22 9.20 24.81
CA ARG A 526 -96.08 8.73 25.91
C ARG A 526 -96.34 9.81 26.96
N VAL A 527 -95.33 10.60 27.33
CA VAL A 527 -95.49 11.72 28.28
C VAL A 527 -96.44 12.79 27.72
N HIS A 528 -96.33 13.14 26.43
CA HIS A 528 -97.26 14.09 25.79
C HIS A 528 -98.69 13.54 25.68
N ALA A 529 -98.87 12.21 25.62
CA ALA A 529 -100.17 11.56 25.63
C ALA A 529 -100.76 11.31 27.03
N GLN A 530 -99.97 11.48 28.10
CA GLN A 530 -100.37 11.15 29.49
C GLN A 530 -99.98 12.23 30.51
N THR A 531 -100.20 13.51 30.16
CA THR A 531 -100.24 14.59 31.17
C THR A 531 -101.63 14.62 31.84
N PRO A 532 -101.79 14.18 33.10
CA PRO A 532 -103.11 14.10 33.74
C PRO A 532 -103.77 15.48 33.90
N ASP A 533 -102.96 16.52 34.10
CA ASP A 533 -103.39 17.92 34.22
C ASP A 533 -104.18 18.41 32.99
N ARG A 534 -103.86 17.91 31.79
CA ARG A 534 -104.59 18.29 30.57
C ARG A 534 -105.98 17.64 30.51
N ALA A 535 -106.08 16.34 30.78
CA ALA A 535 -107.36 15.62 30.76
C ALA A 535 -108.32 16.14 31.86
N ALA A 536 -107.80 16.43 33.06
CA ALA A 536 -108.58 17.02 34.15
C ALA A 536 -109.09 18.43 33.81
N LYS A 537 -108.27 19.24 33.12
CA LYS A 537 -108.63 20.59 32.70
C LYS A 537 -109.65 20.60 31.56
N GLU A 538 -109.50 19.75 30.55
CA GLU A 538 -110.48 19.61 29.46
C GLU A 538 -111.83 19.08 29.98
N ALA A 539 -111.84 18.21 31.00
CA ALA A 539 -113.06 17.80 31.70
C ALA A 539 -113.72 18.93 32.52
N LEU A 540 -112.94 19.77 33.20
CA LEU A 540 -113.43 20.95 33.92
C LEU A 540 -114.08 21.96 32.97
N GLU A 541 -113.43 22.24 31.83
CA GLU A 541 -114.00 23.12 30.80
C GLU A 541 -115.29 22.56 30.19
N ALA A 542 -115.41 21.24 30.00
CA ALA A 542 -116.62 20.62 29.52
C ALA A 542 -117.81 20.82 30.48
N GLN A 543 -117.62 20.62 31.78
CA GLN A 543 -118.67 20.85 32.78
C GLN A 543 -119.05 22.33 32.91
N MET A 544 -118.07 23.25 32.81
CA MET A 544 -118.35 24.69 32.81
C MET A 544 -119.25 25.12 31.63
N ARG A 545 -119.08 24.51 30.45
CA ARG A 545 -119.93 24.77 29.28
C ARG A 545 -121.36 24.29 29.50
N GLU A 546 -121.56 23.14 30.15
CA GLU A 546 -122.89 22.61 30.47
C GLU A 546 -123.62 23.44 31.55
N VAL A 547 -122.91 23.92 32.58
CA VAL A 547 -123.46 24.90 33.55
C VAL A 547 -123.91 26.18 32.86
N HIS A 548 -123.14 26.69 31.89
CA HIS A 548 -123.56 27.86 31.11
C HIS A 548 -124.83 27.58 30.28
N ARG A 549 -124.89 26.43 29.61
CA ARG A 549 -126.05 25.99 28.82
C ARG A 549 -127.32 25.88 29.68
N LEU A 550 -127.23 25.25 30.85
CA LEU A 550 -128.34 25.11 31.79
C LEU A 550 -128.78 26.46 32.37
N SER A 551 -127.84 27.36 32.70
CA SER A 551 -128.15 28.72 33.18
C SER A 551 -128.92 29.54 32.13
N GLN A 552 -128.53 29.45 30.86
CA GLN A 552 -129.23 30.12 29.76
C GLN A 552 -130.62 29.50 29.52
N GLN A 553 -130.77 28.18 29.70
CA GLN A 553 -132.06 27.49 29.61
C GLN A 553 -133.04 27.93 30.72
N VAL A 554 -132.57 28.07 31.97
CA VAL A 554 -133.36 28.63 33.09
C VAL A 554 -133.82 30.07 32.79
N GLN A 555 -132.91 30.92 32.29
CA GLN A 555 -133.21 32.31 31.96
C GLN A 555 -134.29 32.42 30.87
N ASN A 556 -134.19 31.61 29.81
CA ASN A 556 -135.17 31.58 28.73
C ASN A 556 -136.55 31.10 29.20
N LEU A 557 -136.61 30.02 29.99
CA LEU A 557 -137.87 29.53 30.56
C LEU A 557 -138.55 30.58 31.46
N THR A 558 -137.77 31.31 32.26
CA THR A 558 -138.26 32.40 33.11
C THR A 558 -138.86 33.55 32.29
N GLN A 559 -138.25 33.89 31.15
CA GLN A 559 -138.81 34.88 30.22
C GLN A 559 -140.08 34.40 29.51
N THR A 560 -140.25 33.10 29.24
CA THR A 560 -141.51 32.56 28.71
C THR A 560 -142.60 32.60 29.79
N GLN A 561 -142.28 32.14 31.00
CA GLN A 561 -143.22 32.05 32.11
C GLN A 561 -143.80 33.42 32.52
N THR A 562 -142.95 34.45 32.59
CA THR A 562 -143.39 35.82 32.87
C THR A 562 -144.32 36.38 31.78
N LYS A 563 -144.13 36.01 30.51
CA LYS A 563 -145.04 36.38 29.42
C LYS A 563 -146.40 35.68 29.51
N GLU A 564 -146.44 34.39 29.84
CA GLU A 564 -147.71 33.68 30.04
C GLU A 564 -148.47 34.19 31.28
N ARG A 565 -147.76 34.54 32.36
CA ARG A 565 -148.36 35.20 33.53
C ARG A 565 -148.95 36.56 33.18
N GLN A 566 -148.24 37.39 32.42
CA GLN A 566 -148.77 38.67 31.92
C GLN A 566 -150.00 38.50 31.02
N ARG A 567 -150.08 37.42 30.23
CA ARG A 567 -151.27 37.08 29.44
C ARG A 567 -152.45 36.67 30.32
N ALA A 568 -152.22 35.88 31.37
CA ALA A 568 -153.25 35.55 32.36
C ALA A 568 -153.80 36.84 33.00
N GLU A 569 -152.93 37.71 33.53
CA GLU A 569 -153.34 39.00 34.13
C GLU A 569 -154.09 39.92 33.14
N GLN A 570 -153.76 39.88 31.84
CA GLN A 570 -154.48 40.64 30.81
C GLN A 570 -155.87 40.05 30.50
N ALA A 571 -155.99 38.71 30.47
CA ALA A 571 -157.26 38.03 30.32
C ALA A 571 -158.16 38.25 31.55
N GLU A 572 -157.63 38.15 32.77
CA GLU A 572 -158.36 38.48 34.01
C GLU A 572 -158.89 39.92 34.00
N LYS A 573 -158.06 40.91 33.60
CA LYS A 573 -158.49 42.32 33.51
C LYS A 573 -159.66 42.49 32.53
N ARG A 574 -159.65 41.76 31.40
CA ARG A 574 -160.80 41.72 30.48
C ARG A 574 -162.02 41.04 31.08
N VAL A 575 -161.87 39.93 31.80
CA VAL A 575 -162.97 39.29 32.52
C VAL A 575 -163.60 40.25 33.53
N GLN A 576 -162.80 40.97 34.32
CA GLN A 576 -163.28 41.97 35.26
C GLN A 576 -163.97 43.15 34.56
N GLU A 577 -163.47 43.60 33.41
CA GLU A 577 -164.08 44.67 32.63
C GLU A 577 -165.42 44.25 32.01
N LEU A 578 -165.48 43.06 31.40
CA LEU A 578 -166.71 42.49 30.85
C LEU A 578 -167.75 42.22 31.95
N GLN A 579 -167.33 41.73 33.13
CA GLN A 579 -168.19 41.58 34.30
C GLN A 579 -168.76 42.92 34.80
N LYS A 580 -167.94 43.99 34.82
CA LYS A 580 -168.43 45.35 35.12
C LYS A 580 -169.42 45.84 34.07
N GLN A 581 -169.19 45.56 32.79
CA GLN A 581 -170.12 45.93 31.71
C GLN A 581 -171.47 45.20 31.84
N ILE A 582 -171.47 43.90 32.19
CA ILE A 582 -172.70 43.15 32.53
C ILE A 582 -173.42 43.79 33.72
N ALA A 583 -172.73 43.95 34.86
CA ALA A 583 -173.32 44.50 36.08
C ALA A 583 -173.90 45.91 35.89
N SER A 584 -173.25 46.76 35.08
CA SER A 584 -173.74 48.11 34.78
C SER A 584 -175.02 48.13 33.93
N ARG A 585 -175.30 47.05 33.18
CA ARG A 585 -176.50 46.91 32.33
C ARG A 585 -177.66 46.27 33.08
N ASP A 586 -177.40 45.35 34.00
CA ASP A 586 -178.44 44.77 34.87
C ASP A 586 -179.14 45.82 35.75
N THR A 587 -178.46 46.93 36.08
CA THR A 587 -179.03 48.05 36.86
C THR A 587 -179.90 49.04 36.04
N GLY A 588 -180.14 48.79 34.75
CA GLY A 588 -180.65 49.78 33.77
C GLY A 588 -182.06 49.54 33.18
N ALA A 589 -183.09 49.51 34.03
CA ALA A 589 -184.53 49.75 33.72
C ALA A 589 -185.17 49.28 32.38
N ALA A 590 -186.10 48.32 32.50
CA ALA A 590 -187.44 48.36 31.90
C ALA A 590 -187.60 48.62 30.37
N ALA A 591 -187.11 47.70 29.53
CA ALA A 591 -187.68 47.45 28.20
C ALA A 591 -187.62 45.94 27.87
N ALA A 592 -188.73 45.31 27.50
CA ALA A 592 -188.85 43.85 27.47
C ALA A 592 -188.25 43.18 26.21
N GLY A 593 -187.69 41.98 26.40
CA GLY A 593 -187.44 40.99 25.35
C GLY A 593 -186.08 41.00 24.66
N VAL A 594 -185.56 42.15 24.25
CA VAL A 594 -184.40 42.20 23.30
C VAL A 594 -183.03 42.01 23.97
N ASN A 595 -182.87 42.41 25.24
CA ASN A 595 -181.55 42.49 25.88
C ASN A 595 -181.00 41.16 26.43
N GLU A 596 -181.86 40.18 26.73
CA GLU A 596 -181.45 38.97 27.45
C GLU A 596 -180.53 38.06 26.62
N ALA A 597 -180.82 37.89 25.32
CA ALA A 597 -179.95 37.15 24.40
C ALA A 597 -178.56 37.81 24.25
N GLN A 598 -178.47 39.14 24.36
CA GLN A 598 -177.19 39.85 24.34
C GLN A 598 -176.43 39.64 25.65
N LEU A 599 -177.09 39.76 26.81
CA LEU A 599 -176.46 39.49 28.11
C LEU A 599 -175.90 38.06 28.19
N GLU A 600 -176.63 37.08 27.67
CA GLU A 600 -176.17 35.69 27.60
C GLU A 600 -174.97 35.49 26.64
N GLN A 601 -174.89 36.28 25.57
CA GLN A 601 -173.71 36.35 24.71
C GLN A 601 -172.50 36.99 25.44
N TRP A 602 -172.71 38.06 26.21
CA TRP A 602 -171.67 38.68 27.04
C TRP A 602 -171.18 37.75 28.17
N ARG A 603 -172.07 36.97 28.80
CA ARG A 603 -171.69 35.92 29.77
C ARG A 603 -170.79 34.87 29.13
N LYS A 604 -171.12 34.38 27.92
CA LYS A 604 -170.28 33.42 27.18
C LYS A 604 -168.92 34.01 26.76
N LEU A 605 -168.84 35.32 26.49
CA LEU A 605 -167.56 36.01 26.28
C LEU A 605 -166.73 36.10 27.58
N CYS A 606 -167.36 36.37 28.73
CA CYS A 606 -166.68 36.30 30.03
C CYS A 606 -166.16 34.90 30.34
N GLU A 607 -166.98 33.87 30.11
CA GLU A 607 -166.61 32.47 30.35
C GLU A 607 -165.41 32.03 29.48
N THR A 608 -165.36 32.49 28.22
CA THR A 608 -164.25 32.16 27.31
C THR A 608 -162.97 32.96 27.57
N GLU A 609 -163.03 34.25 27.95
CA GLU A 609 -161.83 34.96 28.43
C GLU A 609 -161.36 34.42 29.79
N LYS A 610 -162.26 33.96 30.66
CA LYS A 610 -161.90 33.29 31.93
C LYS A 610 -161.20 31.96 31.68
N GLN A 611 -161.73 31.12 30.80
CA GLN A 611 -161.04 29.88 30.39
C GLN A 611 -159.67 30.15 29.76
N ARG A 612 -159.47 31.31 29.09
CA ARG A 612 -158.16 31.75 28.60
C ARG A 612 -157.22 32.18 29.75
N ALA A 613 -157.72 32.89 30.76
CA ALA A 613 -156.95 33.20 31.97
C ALA A 613 -156.53 31.93 32.72
N ASP A 614 -157.48 31.05 33.03
CA ASP A 614 -157.25 29.76 33.70
C ASP A 614 -156.22 28.89 32.94
N ALA A 615 -156.28 28.89 31.60
CA ALA A 615 -155.33 28.15 30.76
C ALA A 615 -153.93 28.77 30.75
N ALA A 616 -153.82 30.10 30.67
CA ALA A 616 -152.54 30.81 30.71
C ALA A 616 -151.85 30.70 32.09
N GLU A 617 -152.62 30.77 33.18
CA GLU A 617 -152.06 30.57 34.53
C GLU A 617 -151.56 29.14 34.72
N ARG A 618 -152.31 28.11 34.28
CA ARG A 618 -151.83 26.71 34.29
C ARG A 618 -150.52 26.54 33.51
N GLN A 619 -150.40 27.18 32.35
CA GLN A 619 -149.16 27.17 31.57
C GLN A 619 -148.00 27.87 32.31
N ALA A 620 -148.25 29.01 32.96
CA ALA A 620 -147.26 29.70 33.79
C ALA A 620 -146.84 28.88 35.03
N ALA A 621 -147.76 28.11 35.62
CA ALA A 621 -147.49 27.22 36.75
C ALA A 621 -146.69 25.97 36.34
N ASP A 622 -146.97 25.37 35.17
CA ASP A 622 -146.16 24.25 34.67
C ASP A 622 -144.79 24.69 34.16
N LEU A 623 -144.67 25.92 33.63
CA LEU A 623 -143.37 26.55 33.37
C LEU A 623 -142.59 26.79 34.67
N GLN A 624 -143.23 27.22 35.78
CA GLN A 624 -142.57 27.33 37.10
C GLN A 624 -141.96 26.01 37.55
N LYS A 625 -142.70 24.89 37.43
CA LYS A 625 -142.19 23.55 37.78
C LYS A 625 -140.99 23.13 36.91
N ARG A 626 -141.00 23.49 35.62
CA ARG A 626 -139.88 23.24 34.70
C ARG A 626 -138.64 24.05 35.10
N ILE A 627 -138.81 25.34 35.40
CA ILE A 627 -137.75 26.23 35.90
C ILE A 627 -137.09 25.62 37.14
N GLN A 628 -137.88 25.31 38.17
CA GLN A 628 -137.37 24.72 39.43
C GLN A 628 -136.62 23.40 39.25
N ASN A 629 -137.03 22.56 38.29
CA ASN A 629 -136.30 21.33 37.99
C ASN A 629 -134.98 21.60 37.25
N THR A 630 -134.94 22.55 36.32
CA THR A 630 -133.69 22.98 35.67
C THR A 630 -132.73 23.72 36.62
N GLU A 631 -133.24 24.48 37.59
CA GLU A 631 -132.44 25.13 38.63
C GLU A 631 -131.77 24.10 39.56
N ARG A 632 -132.50 23.04 39.95
CA ARG A 632 -131.93 21.92 40.72
C ARG A 632 -130.80 21.21 39.95
N GLN A 633 -130.98 20.98 38.65
CA GLN A 633 -129.95 20.39 37.79
C GLN A 633 -128.72 21.30 37.65
N LEU A 634 -128.93 22.60 37.46
CA LEU A 634 -127.88 23.61 37.40
C LEU A 634 -127.07 23.64 38.71
N HIS A 635 -127.74 23.62 39.86
CA HIS A 635 -127.07 23.66 41.16
C HIS A 635 -126.27 22.38 41.46
N ALA A 636 -126.79 21.20 41.09
CA ALA A 636 -126.05 19.94 41.21
C ALA A 636 -124.75 19.95 40.38
N GLN A 637 -124.80 20.45 39.14
CA GLN A 637 -123.62 20.60 38.29
C GLN A 637 -122.60 21.60 38.87
N GLN A 638 -123.06 22.71 39.45
CA GLN A 638 -122.19 23.68 40.12
C GLN A 638 -121.46 23.08 41.34
N GLN A 639 -122.15 22.26 42.16
CA GLN A 639 -121.52 21.56 43.28
C GLN A 639 -120.46 20.54 42.81
N GLN A 640 -120.74 19.81 41.72
CA GLN A 640 -119.80 18.85 41.14
C GLN A 640 -118.52 19.52 40.63
N ILE A 641 -118.63 20.70 40.01
CA ILE A 641 -117.48 21.52 39.59
C ILE A 641 -116.63 21.95 40.82
N GLN A 642 -117.27 22.41 41.90
CA GLN A 642 -116.56 22.84 43.12
C GLN A 642 -115.75 21.70 43.75
N GLN A 643 -116.32 20.49 43.87
CA GLN A 643 -115.60 19.32 44.38
C GLN A 643 -114.39 18.95 43.50
N MET A 644 -114.54 19.03 42.17
CA MET A 644 -113.46 18.74 41.23
C MET A 644 -112.33 19.77 41.29
N GLN A 645 -112.64 21.06 41.47
CA GLN A 645 -111.65 22.13 41.68
C GLN A 645 -110.85 21.94 42.97
N ILE A 646 -111.52 21.62 44.09
CA ILE A 646 -110.85 21.36 45.38
C ILE A 646 -109.89 20.17 45.28
N THR A 647 -110.32 19.08 44.63
CA THR A 647 -109.50 17.87 44.43
C THR A 647 -108.24 18.17 43.61
N MET A 648 -108.38 18.94 42.53
CA MET A 648 -107.26 19.37 41.68
C MET A 648 -106.25 20.25 42.44
N GLN A 649 -106.75 21.18 43.28
CA GLN A 649 -105.91 22.08 44.06
C GLN A 649 -105.09 21.36 45.14
N GLN A 650 -105.65 20.31 45.75
CA GLN A 650 -104.94 19.45 46.71
C GLN A 650 -103.81 18.64 46.04
N GLN A 651 -104.02 18.12 44.82
CA GLN A 651 -102.96 17.39 44.09
C GLN A 651 -101.76 18.29 43.75
N GLN A 652 -101.97 19.55 43.33
CA GLN A 652 -100.87 20.47 43.02
C GLN A 652 -100.00 20.79 44.24
N GLN A 653 -100.61 20.98 45.43
CA GLN A 653 -99.84 21.22 46.66
C GLN A 653 -98.96 20.02 47.05
N HIS A 654 -99.44 18.80 46.83
CA HIS A 654 -98.70 17.59 47.22
C HIS A 654 -97.44 17.36 46.35
N LEU A 655 -97.54 17.63 45.04
CA LEU A 655 -96.40 17.56 44.11
C LEU A 655 -95.31 18.59 44.42
N GLN A 656 -95.69 19.78 44.89
CA GLN A 656 -94.75 20.89 45.08
C GLN A 656 -93.80 20.69 46.27
N GLN A 657 -94.19 19.91 47.28
CA GLN A 657 -93.32 19.55 48.41
C GLN A 657 -92.23 18.53 48.03
N GLN A 658 -92.43 17.73 46.98
CA GLN A 658 -91.56 16.61 46.66
C GLN A 658 -90.26 16.99 45.91
N GLN A 659 -90.15 18.23 45.40
CA GLN A 659 -89.02 18.67 44.58
C GLN A 659 -87.83 19.29 45.36
N GLN A 660 -87.94 19.52 46.67
CA GLN A 660 -86.92 20.26 47.44
C GLN A 660 -85.77 19.42 48.03
N GLN A 661 -85.68 18.11 47.75
CA GLN A 661 -84.82 17.20 48.53
C GLN A 661 -83.67 16.48 47.78
N GLN A 662 -83.21 17.00 46.63
CA GLN A 662 -82.02 16.46 45.94
C GLN A 662 -81.03 17.53 45.47
N GLN A 663 -80.07 17.87 46.33
CA GLN A 663 -78.76 18.42 45.93
C GLN A 663 -77.65 17.83 46.83
N HIS A 664 -76.77 17.01 46.26
CA HIS A 664 -75.49 16.61 46.88
C HIS A 664 -74.47 16.21 45.80
N PRO A 665 -73.49 17.06 45.46
CA PRO A 665 -72.37 16.70 44.58
C PRO A 665 -71.11 16.40 45.39
N GLN A 666 -70.75 15.12 45.57
CA GLN A 666 -69.67 14.73 46.49
C GLN A 666 -68.85 13.52 46.01
N GLN A 667 -68.08 13.68 44.92
CA GLN A 667 -67.04 12.70 44.53
C GLN A 667 -65.81 13.33 43.83
N ASN A 668 -65.98 14.21 42.83
CA ASN A 668 -64.89 14.73 41.98
C ASN A 668 -63.78 15.54 42.70
N GLY A 669 -63.94 15.87 43.99
CA GLY A 669 -62.99 16.71 44.72
C GLY A 669 -61.65 16.04 45.06
N GLN A 670 -61.64 14.72 45.34
CA GLN A 670 -60.43 14.02 45.79
C GLN A 670 -59.45 13.73 44.65
N GLU A 671 -59.97 13.44 43.46
CA GLU A 671 -59.20 13.10 42.27
C GLU A 671 -58.39 14.28 41.73
N ILE A 672 -59.00 15.48 41.70
CA ILE A 672 -58.34 16.74 41.35
C ILE A 672 -57.20 17.07 42.34
N VAL A 673 -57.33 16.69 43.62
CA VAL A 673 -56.28 16.89 44.64
C VAL A 673 -55.13 15.89 44.46
N ARG A 674 -55.39 14.64 44.09
CA ARG A 674 -54.33 13.67 43.72
C ARG A 674 -53.51 14.15 42.53
N LEU A 675 -54.18 14.46 41.42
CA LEU A 675 -53.52 14.88 40.16
C LEU A 675 -52.65 16.14 40.34
N ARG A 676 -53.06 17.07 41.21
CA ARG A 676 -52.24 18.25 41.58
C ARG A 676 -50.97 17.85 42.34
N LYS A 677 -51.06 16.94 43.30
CA LYS A 677 -49.92 16.47 44.10
C LYS A 677 -48.93 15.64 43.27
N GLU A 678 -49.44 14.83 42.35
CA GLU A 678 -48.64 14.07 41.38
C GLU A 678 -47.89 15.02 40.42
N LEU A 679 -48.54 16.11 39.97
CA LEU A 679 -47.90 17.15 39.17
C LEU A 679 -46.79 17.90 39.93
N GLU A 680 -47.01 18.26 41.20
CA GLU A 680 -45.97 18.87 42.05
C GLU A 680 -44.78 17.93 42.25
N GLN A 681 -45.04 16.64 42.53
CA GLN A 681 -43.97 15.64 42.69
C GLN A 681 -43.16 15.46 41.40
N ALA A 682 -43.81 15.43 40.23
CA ALA A 682 -43.13 15.35 38.94
C ALA A 682 -42.25 16.59 38.69
N GLN A 683 -42.72 17.79 39.02
CA GLN A 683 -41.94 19.02 38.91
C GLN A 683 -40.72 19.03 39.84
N GLU A 684 -40.84 18.54 41.07
CA GLU A 684 -39.72 18.47 42.01
C GLU A 684 -38.66 17.45 41.58
N ASN A 685 -39.09 16.30 41.07
CA ASN A 685 -38.19 15.29 40.50
C ASN A 685 -37.38 15.84 39.31
N VAL A 686 -38.02 16.66 38.43
CA VAL A 686 -37.33 17.31 37.30
C VAL A 686 -36.29 18.34 37.77
N LYS A 687 -36.55 19.10 38.85
CA LYS A 687 -35.53 20.00 39.44
C LYS A 687 -34.33 19.22 39.95
N GLN A 688 -34.57 18.12 40.68
CA GLN A 688 -33.49 17.28 41.23
C GLN A 688 -32.62 16.67 40.12
N ALA A 689 -33.23 16.16 39.05
CA ALA A 689 -32.50 15.67 37.87
C ALA A 689 -31.67 16.78 37.18
N GLY A 690 -32.12 18.04 37.21
CA GLY A 690 -31.35 19.20 36.75
C GLY A 690 -30.07 19.41 37.57
N VAL A 691 -30.17 19.38 38.90
CA VAL A 691 -29.03 19.52 39.83
C VAL A 691 -28.05 18.35 39.69
N GLU A 692 -28.54 17.12 39.53
CA GLU A 692 -27.67 15.97 39.27
C GLU A 692 -26.91 16.10 37.95
N ARG A 693 -27.58 16.54 36.87
CA ARG A 693 -26.94 16.78 35.57
C ARG A 693 -25.80 17.80 35.67
N GLU A 694 -26.02 18.91 36.37
CA GLU A 694 -24.99 19.94 36.59
C GLU A 694 -23.81 19.40 37.42
N ARG A 695 -24.10 18.61 38.45
CA ARG A 695 -23.08 17.93 39.27
C ARG A 695 -22.24 16.93 38.46
N PHE A 696 -22.85 16.17 37.55
CA PHE A 696 -22.11 15.28 36.64
C PHE A 696 -21.30 16.08 35.59
N GLN A 697 -21.81 17.22 35.12
CA GLN A 697 -21.08 18.08 34.20
C GLN A 697 -19.80 18.66 34.86
N GLU A 698 -19.89 19.14 36.10
CA GLU A 698 -18.69 19.55 36.87
C GLU A 698 -17.65 18.43 37.01
N GLN A 699 -18.08 17.18 37.20
CA GLN A 699 -17.19 16.03 37.32
C GLN A 699 -16.48 15.71 36.00
N LEU A 700 -17.21 15.78 34.88
CA LEU A 700 -16.64 15.63 33.54
C LEU A 700 -15.64 16.75 33.21
N GLU A 701 -15.95 18.00 33.54
CA GLU A 701 -15.02 19.13 33.33
C GLU A 701 -13.73 18.97 34.14
N LYS A 702 -13.80 18.48 35.39
CA LYS A 702 -12.62 18.19 36.23
C LYS A 702 -11.77 17.06 35.63
N LEU A 703 -12.40 15.96 35.18
CA LEU A 703 -11.71 14.85 34.49
C LEU A 703 -11.03 15.30 33.20
N CYS A 704 -11.68 16.13 32.39
CA CYS A 704 -11.09 16.71 31.18
C CYS A 704 -9.86 17.58 31.50
N GLN A 705 -9.92 18.41 32.55
CA GLN A 705 -8.78 19.21 33.00
C GLN A 705 -7.61 18.35 33.52
N GLU A 706 -7.90 17.23 34.20
CA GLU A 706 -6.86 16.29 34.65
C GLU A 706 -6.21 15.54 33.48
N LEU A 707 -6.99 15.02 32.54
CA LEU A 707 -6.48 14.40 31.31
C LEU A 707 -5.61 15.39 30.51
N GLN A 708 -6.04 16.65 30.39
CA GLN A 708 -5.25 17.69 29.70
C GLN A 708 -3.93 17.99 30.44
N LYS A 709 -3.93 18.04 31.78
CA LYS A 709 -2.70 18.15 32.59
C LYS A 709 -1.77 16.96 32.41
N TYR A 710 -2.29 15.73 32.36
CA TYR A 710 -1.49 14.53 32.07
C TYR A 710 -0.90 14.57 30.66
N GLN A 711 -1.67 14.97 29.66
CA GLN A 711 -1.21 15.08 28.26
C GLN A 711 -0.12 16.13 28.09
N VAL A 712 -0.27 17.31 28.70
CA VAL A 712 0.76 18.36 28.73
C VAL A 712 2.01 17.91 29.49
N SER A 713 1.84 17.23 30.63
CA SER A 713 2.97 16.70 31.41
C SER A 713 3.77 15.64 30.64
N SER A 714 3.07 14.72 29.96
CA SER A 714 3.66 13.70 29.09
C SER A 714 4.41 14.34 27.90
N SER A 715 3.80 15.31 27.22
CA SER A 715 4.44 16.06 26.13
C SER A 715 5.69 16.82 26.60
N THR A 716 5.65 17.41 27.79
CA THR A 716 6.78 18.11 28.42
C THR A 716 7.90 17.15 28.84
N ALA A 717 7.55 15.96 29.33
CA ALA A 717 8.53 14.90 29.62
C ALA A 717 9.19 14.35 28.35
N CYS A 718 8.41 14.17 27.27
CA CYS A 718 8.91 13.75 25.97
C CYS A 718 9.87 14.79 25.36
N THR A 719 9.52 16.08 25.38
CA THR A 719 10.41 17.15 24.92
C THR A 719 11.66 17.29 25.79
N ARG A 720 11.57 17.16 27.12
CA ARG A 720 12.76 17.09 28.00
C ARG A 720 13.66 15.90 27.67
N SER A 721 13.09 14.72 27.40
CA SER A 721 13.85 13.53 27.03
C SER A 721 14.58 13.72 25.69
N ARG A 722 13.90 14.31 24.70
CA ARG A 722 14.49 14.71 23.42
C ARG A 722 15.61 15.73 23.58
N ALA A 723 15.40 16.77 24.41
CA ALA A 723 16.41 17.78 24.69
C ALA A 723 17.64 17.21 25.40
N ASN A 724 17.46 16.28 26.35
CA ASN A 724 18.55 15.57 27.02
C ASN A 724 19.35 14.71 26.03
N LEU A 725 18.69 13.92 25.17
CA LEU A 725 19.38 13.18 24.09
C LEU A 725 20.21 14.11 23.21
N HIS A 726 19.65 15.26 22.82
CA HIS A 726 20.34 16.23 21.98
C HIS A 726 21.51 16.93 22.70
N TYR A 727 21.40 17.17 24.00
CA TYR A 727 22.47 17.74 24.83
C TYR A 727 23.65 16.77 24.98
N TYR A 728 23.37 15.50 25.28
CA TYR A 728 24.40 14.46 25.40
C TYR A 728 25.04 14.09 24.06
N SER A 729 24.30 14.14 22.95
CA SER A 729 24.85 14.02 21.59
C SER A 729 25.88 15.12 21.29
N LEU A 730 25.64 16.35 21.77
CA LEU A 730 26.55 17.49 21.60
C LEU A 730 27.70 17.52 22.62
N HIS A 731 27.63 16.79 23.74
CA HIS A 731 28.64 16.81 24.82
C HIS A 731 29.00 15.40 25.36
N PRO A 732 29.74 14.57 24.60
CA PRO A 732 30.01 13.18 24.99
C PRO A 732 30.87 12.97 26.26
N HIS A 733 31.52 14.02 26.79
CA HIS A 733 32.62 13.90 27.76
C HIS A 733 32.39 14.60 29.11
N ARG A 734 31.14 14.74 29.59
CA ARG A 734 30.86 15.15 30.99
C ARG A 734 29.82 14.26 31.67
N ASN A 735 30.30 13.36 32.52
CA ASN A 735 29.58 12.59 33.55
C ASN A 735 28.18 12.08 33.18
N MET A 736 28.11 11.10 32.28
CA MET A 736 26.94 10.23 32.15
C MET A 736 26.83 9.27 33.34
N PRO A 737 25.68 9.17 34.04
CA PRO A 737 25.41 8.09 34.99
C PRO A 737 25.37 6.73 34.27
N ALA A 738 25.89 5.67 34.90
CA ALA A 738 26.08 4.36 34.26
C ALA A 738 24.82 3.77 33.60
N LEU A 739 23.63 4.00 34.18
CA LEU A 739 22.34 3.57 33.63
C LEU A 739 22.06 4.13 32.23
N CYS A 740 22.47 5.37 31.95
CA CYS A 740 22.31 5.96 30.62
C CYS A 740 23.28 5.34 29.59
N LEU A 741 24.48 4.92 30.02
CA LEU A 741 25.41 4.19 29.16
C LEU A 741 24.83 2.84 28.75
N CYS A 742 24.25 2.09 29.68
CA CYS A 742 23.58 0.82 29.39
C CYS A 742 22.44 0.98 28.37
N ILE A 743 21.59 2.00 28.52
CA ILE A 743 20.49 2.27 27.57
C ILE A 743 21.04 2.66 26.18
N TYR A 744 22.07 3.51 26.12
CA TYR A 744 22.67 3.92 24.85
C TYR A 744 23.29 2.73 24.10
N ILE A 745 24.02 1.87 24.82
CA ILE A 745 24.60 0.63 24.29
C ILE A 745 23.52 -0.36 23.85
N TYR A 746 22.44 -0.53 24.63
CA TYR A 746 21.33 -1.44 24.30
C TYR A 746 20.57 -1.01 23.05
N ILE A 747 20.39 0.30 22.83
CA ILE A 747 19.81 0.85 21.60
C ILE A 747 20.76 0.66 20.41
N TYR A 748 22.07 0.82 20.60
CA TYR A 748 23.08 0.63 19.55
C TYR A 748 23.35 -0.84 19.17
N LEU A 749 22.82 -1.80 19.93
CA LEU A 749 22.94 -3.26 19.70
C LEU A 749 21.64 -3.90 19.16
N ILE A 750 20.59 -3.11 18.92
CA ILE A 750 19.25 -3.58 18.50
C ILE A 750 18.80 -2.95 17.16
N GLY A 751 19.59 -2.03 16.58
CA GLY A 751 19.37 -1.45 15.23
C GLY A 751 20.13 -2.18 14.12
#